data_AF-A8LMT9-F1
#
_entry.id   AF-A8LMT9-F1
#
_cell.length_a   1.000
_cell.length_b   1.000
_cell.length_c   1.000
_cell.angle_alpha   90.00
_cell.angle_beta   90.00
_cell.angle_gamma   90.00
#
_symmetry.space_group_name_H-M   'P 1'
#
loop_
_entity.id
_entity.type
_entity.pdbx_description
1 polymer ?
#
loop_
_entity_poly.entity_id
_entity_poly.type
_entity_poly.pdbx_seq_one_letter_code
_entity_poly.pdbx_strand_id
1 'polypeptide(L)'
;MARDFSLDETHQAAAGSILINEVLGSTTGPDAEYIELIGTPGASLAGLSLIVVEGDAGSPVGNIDQRLDFGPDDAIAGNGFFLVASVQAQLVYGVGTNLELPENFLENSSYTLALVETASLSDGAVSGSEVVLDAVGVTDGGPEDTFFFGAPVIGPDGSFLPAGVGRIVDGVDTDTAADWQILNFNNETPNDPTFGEAAPVPLVINEVLGSTTGPDSEYIELFGTPGASLAGLSIIVIEGDNGSPQGNIDAQFDFGPGDVIGDNGFFLIANATAAGTYDVTPNLALPDNFIENSTYTIALVETGSITDGVVTGTEVVLDAVGVTDGGDGDQTFFGAPEVGPDSSFLPAGVGRIADGVDTDTAADWQILSFNNDAPNDPTPGTGDSGGGGGDVSLDDDPTLLSAIQGDGDESPLVGTEVVIEVVVTGDYQDGDADSFRELGGFFAMEEPEDFDADTATSEGIFVDDSGLAAPLDVAEGDIVRVVGIVQEDFGRTVLVASQMRVEVAGAYEDIADLAVETDLPGLEDREAFESMLIEITETLTITESFDYEQFGEITVSSEGVLYQYTQLNAPDVDGNAANAAFVADNTIQIDDGSDGRRSDLSPLFEPDGDLIGGVADGPRLGQDLEPIIGVVDFNFGEYKLRLPQAASFEAIAESNPRPEEAPDVGGSLKVVSFNVLNYFTTLEGLTDNGNTPRGAESPEELERQAEKLVSAFLEMDADVYGLIELENDFASDPNDPTDVTAIQDLVDRLNAASGAEIYDFVDPGQEFVGTDAIAVGFIYKTTTVGLVGDAAILDTQAFLDPLDDGDDSNGDETPNGDSFNRAAVAQTFVEIESGGEFTAVVNHFKSKGSLTGAAEDENAGDGAGNNNATREAAAAELAAWLETNPTGSDDPDVLILGDLNSYARETPITTLEDAGYTNLVRALSGEEAYGYRFSGEVGSLDYAMGTDSMTSQVTGAVEWTINSDEFVIYDYNEESTFGSPILRPTDQGLFDGTNPARNSDHDPVIVGLDLESDRINEILGNVRSNFLRGTDEADRIDGQGGAIDVMTGNGGADVFVFFDEEGLNNRLRITDYTVGEDVIDLAGLEVRSVFEGARGVTIRLDTDGVDYIRVLGVSDIDDIAFL
;
A
#
# COMPACT_ATOMS: atom_id res chain seq x y z
N MET A 1 14.01 -49.46 -15.38
CA MET A 1 15.09 -50.16 -16.11
C MET A 1 16.25 -49.19 -16.08
N ALA A 2 17.26 -49.45 -15.25
CA ALA A 2 18.32 -48.50 -14.92
C ALA A 2 19.04 -47.95 -16.17
N ARG A 3 19.15 -46.63 -16.25
CA ARG A 3 20.23 -45.97 -16.99
C ARG A 3 21.01 -45.12 -15.99
N ASP A 4 22.17 -45.68 -15.66
CA ASP A 4 23.37 -45.00 -15.18
C ASP A 4 23.59 -43.71 -16.01
N PHE A 5 23.58 -42.55 -15.37
CA PHE A 5 24.36 -41.40 -15.81
C PHE A 5 25.50 -41.23 -14.82
N SER A 6 26.70 -41.48 -15.33
CA SER A 6 27.95 -41.29 -14.60
C SER A 6 28.15 -39.81 -14.30
N LEU A 7 28.45 -39.53 -13.03
CA LEU A 7 29.11 -38.31 -12.57
C LEU A 7 30.31 -38.01 -13.48
N ASP A 8 30.30 -36.86 -14.12
CA ASP A 8 31.51 -36.16 -14.55
C ASP A 8 31.78 -35.10 -13.47
N GLU A 9 32.63 -35.45 -12.52
CA GLU A 9 33.17 -34.53 -11.52
C GLU A 9 34.13 -33.56 -12.22
N THR A 10 33.63 -32.43 -12.72
CA THR A 10 34.38 -31.15 -12.82
C THR A 10 33.43 -30.02 -13.22
N HIS A 11 32.78 -29.39 -12.24
CA HIS A 11 32.43 -27.97 -12.32
C HIS A 11 33.03 -27.35 -11.06
N GLN A 12 34.26 -26.82 -11.18
CA GLN A 12 34.65 -25.68 -10.36
C GLN A 12 34.15 -24.48 -11.14
N ALA A 13 33.34 -23.63 -10.53
CA ALA A 13 32.90 -22.37 -11.11
C ALA A 13 34.10 -21.61 -11.68
N ALA A 14 33.96 -21.14 -12.91
CA ALA A 14 34.92 -20.22 -13.49
C ALA A 14 34.71 -18.86 -12.83
N ALA A 15 35.79 -18.20 -12.40
CA ALA A 15 35.73 -16.81 -11.97
C ALA A 15 35.00 -15.96 -13.03
N GLY A 16 33.89 -15.33 -12.64
CA GLY A 16 33.01 -14.53 -13.52
C GLY A 16 31.66 -15.14 -13.92
N SER A 17 31.17 -16.19 -13.25
CA SER A 17 29.79 -16.71 -13.43
C SER A 17 28.77 -15.93 -12.61
N ILE A 18 27.57 -15.76 -13.16
CA ILE A 18 26.40 -15.21 -12.46
C ILE A 18 25.76 -16.35 -11.66
N LEU A 19 25.47 -16.10 -10.39
CA LEU A 19 24.97 -17.06 -9.42
C LEU A 19 23.68 -16.54 -8.79
N ILE A 20 22.84 -17.46 -8.30
CA ILE A 20 21.74 -17.14 -7.38
C ILE A 20 22.36 -16.92 -6.01
N ASN A 21 22.12 -15.75 -5.41
CA ASN A 21 22.67 -15.39 -4.11
C ASN A 21 21.64 -15.58 -3.00
N GLU A 22 20.45 -15.05 -3.20
CA GLU A 22 19.38 -15.09 -2.22
C GLU A 22 18.01 -15.26 -2.88
N VAL A 23 17.13 -15.98 -2.22
CA VAL A 23 15.78 -16.29 -2.68
C VAL A 23 14.86 -16.22 -1.48
N LEU A 24 13.85 -15.37 -1.53
CA LEU A 24 12.78 -15.30 -0.54
C LEU A 24 11.46 -15.56 -1.25
N GLY A 25 10.71 -16.57 -0.80
CA GLY A 25 9.46 -16.98 -1.43
C GLY A 25 8.29 -17.21 -0.49
N SER A 26 8.47 -17.06 0.83
CA SER A 26 7.36 -17.21 1.79
C SER A 26 7.67 -16.42 3.07
N THR A 27 6.74 -15.57 3.54
CA THR A 27 6.94 -14.74 4.74
C THR A 27 5.70 -14.78 5.65
N THR A 28 5.86 -14.40 6.93
CA THR A 28 4.73 -14.13 7.83
C THR A 28 4.27 -12.69 7.65
N GLY A 29 3.34 -12.46 6.72
CA GLY A 29 2.85 -11.12 6.39
C GLY A 29 2.42 -11.01 4.93
N PRO A 30 2.52 -9.82 4.30
CA PRO A 30 2.21 -9.67 2.88
C PRO A 30 3.25 -10.41 2.02
N ASP A 31 2.83 -10.91 0.86
CA ASP A 31 3.62 -11.82 0.01
C ASP A 31 4.84 -11.13 -0.62
N ALA A 32 5.92 -11.00 0.15
CA ALA A 32 7.17 -10.39 -0.29
C ALA A 32 8.11 -11.45 -0.87
N GLU A 33 8.19 -11.48 -2.20
CA GLU A 33 9.10 -12.36 -2.93
C GLU A 33 10.25 -11.59 -3.59
N TYR A 34 11.45 -12.14 -3.52
CA TYR A 34 12.58 -11.67 -4.32
C TYR A 34 13.58 -12.78 -4.66
N ILE A 35 14.35 -12.54 -5.72
CA ILE A 35 15.49 -13.34 -6.17
C ILE A 35 16.65 -12.37 -6.40
N GLU A 36 17.73 -12.55 -5.65
CA GLU A 36 18.96 -11.80 -5.81
C GLU A 36 19.98 -12.64 -6.57
N LEU A 37 20.53 -12.08 -7.65
CA LEU A 37 21.66 -12.65 -8.36
C LEU A 37 22.93 -11.91 -7.99
N ILE A 38 24.05 -12.64 -7.93
CA ILE A 38 25.38 -12.06 -7.79
C ILE A 38 26.25 -12.40 -9.00
N GLY A 39 27.05 -11.44 -9.45
CA GLY A 39 28.00 -11.65 -10.53
C GLY A 39 28.97 -10.49 -10.69
N THR A 40 29.76 -10.52 -11.75
CA THR A 40 30.66 -9.40 -12.06
C THR A 40 29.84 -8.18 -12.49
N PRO A 41 30.06 -6.97 -11.94
CA PRO A 41 29.41 -5.75 -12.40
C PRO A 41 29.46 -5.57 -13.92
N GLY A 42 28.32 -5.26 -14.53
CA GLY A 42 28.15 -5.16 -15.98
C GLY A 42 28.09 -6.50 -16.73
N ALA A 43 28.09 -7.63 -16.03
CA ALA A 43 27.85 -8.93 -16.65
C ALA A 43 26.41 -8.99 -17.19
N SER A 44 26.30 -9.11 -18.51
CA SER A 44 25.02 -9.19 -19.21
C SER A 44 24.23 -10.43 -18.77
N LEU A 45 22.97 -10.22 -18.39
CA LEU A 45 21.98 -11.28 -18.15
C LEU A 45 21.23 -11.66 -19.44
N ALA A 46 21.35 -10.85 -20.50
CA ALA A 46 20.69 -11.10 -21.78
C ALA A 46 20.89 -12.53 -22.32
N GLY A 47 19.77 -13.22 -22.57
CA GLY A 47 19.76 -14.61 -23.05
C GLY A 47 19.84 -15.67 -21.95
N LEU A 48 19.68 -15.25 -20.69
CA LEU A 48 19.41 -16.11 -19.55
C LEU A 48 17.93 -16.03 -19.14
N SER A 49 17.49 -17.05 -18.41
CA SER A 49 16.16 -17.11 -17.79
C SER A 49 16.25 -17.66 -16.38
N LEU A 50 15.46 -17.11 -15.46
CA LEU A 50 15.11 -17.78 -14.21
C LEU A 50 13.92 -18.70 -14.45
N ILE A 51 14.00 -19.92 -13.93
CA ILE A 51 12.90 -20.90 -13.99
C ILE A 51 12.66 -21.49 -12.60
N VAL A 52 11.39 -21.67 -12.26
CA VAL A 52 10.93 -22.45 -11.11
C VAL A 52 10.43 -23.79 -11.63
N VAL A 53 10.94 -24.87 -11.06
CA VAL A 53 10.65 -26.24 -11.50
C VAL A 53 10.00 -27.03 -10.38
N GLU A 54 8.75 -27.47 -10.60
CA GLU A 54 7.96 -28.28 -9.67
C GLU A 54 8.73 -29.52 -9.20
N GLY A 55 8.92 -29.61 -7.89
CA GLY A 55 9.59 -30.72 -7.21
C GLY A 55 8.67 -31.57 -6.34
N ASP A 56 7.49 -31.10 -5.98
CA ASP A 56 6.52 -31.82 -5.14
C ASP A 56 5.73 -32.86 -5.95
N ALA A 57 5.51 -34.02 -5.32
CA ALA A 57 4.80 -35.15 -5.89
C ALA A 57 3.28 -34.93 -6.02
N GLY A 58 2.74 -33.84 -5.47
CA GLY A 58 1.36 -33.38 -5.62
C GLY A 58 1.01 -32.89 -7.03
N SER A 59 2.03 -32.44 -7.78
CA SER A 59 1.93 -31.79 -9.09
C SER A 59 2.79 -32.50 -10.14
N PRO A 60 2.77 -32.09 -11.43
CA PRO A 60 3.57 -32.75 -12.45
C PRO A 60 5.07 -32.40 -12.35
N VAL A 61 5.77 -33.08 -11.43
CA VAL A 61 7.22 -32.99 -11.19
C VAL A 61 8.05 -32.83 -12.46
N GLY A 62 8.84 -31.76 -12.52
CA GLY A 62 9.72 -31.41 -13.64
C GLY A 62 9.09 -30.53 -14.71
N ASN A 63 7.86 -30.04 -14.48
CA ASN A 63 7.33 -28.92 -15.22
C ASN A 63 8.10 -27.63 -14.88
N ILE A 64 8.04 -26.65 -15.77
CA ILE A 64 8.51 -25.29 -15.48
C ILE A 64 7.24 -24.48 -15.21
N ASP A 65 7.00 -24.14 -13.95
CA ASP A 65 5.77 -23.50 -13.52
C ASP A 65 5.86 -21.99 -13.69
N GLN A 66 7.04 -21.43 -13.38
CA GLN A 66 7.33 -20.01 -13.57
C GLN A 66 8.61 -19.81 -14.38
N ARG A 67 8.63 -18.74 -15.17
CA ARG A 67 9.77 -18.36 -16.01
C ARG A 67 9.85 -16.85 -16.18
N LEU A 68 11.04 -16.31 -15.92
CA LEU A 68 11.40 -14.93 -16.19
C LEU A 68 12.56 -14.89 -17.19
N ASP A 69 12.40 -14.18 -18.30
CA ASP A 69 13.43 -14.00 -19.32
C ASP A 69 14.09 -12.62 -19.17
N PHE A 70 15.42 -12.59 -19.04
CA PHE A 70 16.15 -11.33 -18.95
C PHE A 70 16.24 -10.61 -20.32
N GLY A 71 16.01 -9.31 -20.28
CA GLY A 71 16.07 -8.38 -21.38
C GLY A 71 17.49 -8.14 -21.92
N PRO A 72 17.61 -7.44 -23.07
CA PRO A 72 18.90 -7.16 -23.70
C PRO A 72 19.77 -6.16 -22.94
N ASP A 73 19.16 -5.37 -22.05
CA ASP A 73 19.82 -4.32 -21.28
C ASP A 73 20.04 -4.73 -19.81
N ASP A 74 19.53 -5.90 -19.40
CA ASP A 74 19.69 -6.42 -18.05
C ASP A 74 21.13 -6.91 -17.86
N ALA A 75 21.79 -6.37 -16.84
CA ALA A 75 23.14 -6.71 -16.47
C ALA A 75 23.32 -6.52 -14.96
N ILE A 76 24.19 -7.34 -14.35
CA ILE A 76 24.58 -7.19 -12.96
C ILE A 76 24.98 -5.74 -12.68
N ALA A 77 24.40 -5.14 -11.65
CA ALA A 77 24.58 -3.73 -11.33
C ALA A 77 26.01 -3.44 -10.85
N GLY A 78 26.33 -2.15 -10.69
CA GLY A 78 27.65 -1.69 -10.26
C GLY A 78 28.12 -2.29 -8.93
N ASN A 79 27.18 -2.72 -8.09
CA ASN A 79 27.41 -3.34 -6.80
C ASN A 79 27.60 -4.87 -6.85
N GLY A 80 27.58 -5.49 -8.03
CA GLY A 80 27.76 -6.94 -8.18
C GLY A 80 26.48 -7.74 -7.97
N PHE A 81 25.36 -7.08 -7.68
CA PHE A 81 24.06 -7.73 -7.50
C PHE A 81 23.08 -7.37 -8.61
N PHE A 82 22.06 -8.19 -8.78
CA PHE A 82 20.89 -7.89 -9.59
C PHE A 82 19.66 -8.42 -8.86
N LEU A 83 18.83 -7.51 -8.37
CA LEU A 83 17.65 -7.84 -7.60
C LEU A 83 16.43 -7.91 -8.50
N VAL A 84 15.73 -9.04 -8.42
CA VAL A 84 14.39 -9.22 -8.98
C VAL A 84 13.42 -9.32 -7.81
N ALA A 85 12.51 -8.37 -7.66
CA ALA A 85 11.66 -8.28 -6.47
C ALA A 85 10.23 -7.86 -6.81
N SER A 86 9.28 -8.43 -6.08
CA SER A 86 7.86 -8.03 -6.08
C SER A 86 7.69 -6.59 -5.60
N VAL A 87 6.56 -5.95 -5.90
CA VAL A 87 6.26 -4.61 -5.37
C VAL A 87 6.17 -4.68 -3.86
N GLN A 88 5.59 -5.76 -3.34
CA GLN A 88 5.48 -5.98 -1.91
C GLN A 88 6.83 -6.18 -1.22
N ALA A 89 7.79 -6.86 -1.83
CA ALA A 89 9.15 -6.96 -1.30
C ALA A 89 9.88 -5.61 -1.28
N GLN A 90 9.68 -4.77 -2.30
CA GLN A 90 10.25 -3.42 -2.32
C GLN A 90 9.74 -2.58 -1.14
N LEU A 91 8.44 -2.66 -0.84
CA LEU A 91 7.82 -1.98 0.29
C LEU A 91 8.27 -2.55 1.65
N VAL A 92 8.38 -3.88 1.77
CA VAL A 92 8.75 -4.54 3.03
C VAL A 92 10.21 -4.29 3.40
N TYR A 93 11.11 -4.33 2.42
CA TYR A 93 12.55 -4.22 2.64
C TYR A 93 13.12 -2.83 2.36
N GLY A 94 12.30 -1.87 1.90
CA GLY A 94 12.74 -0.51 1.59
C GLY A 94 13.79 -0.48 0.47
N VAL A 95 13.69 -1.41 -0.47
CA VAL A 95 14.65 -1.57 -1.60
C VAL A 95 13.97 -1.23 -2.91
N GLY A 96 14.69 -0.63 -3.85
CA GLY A 96 14.28 -0.63 -5.25
C GLY A 96 14.54 -1.99 -5.92
N THR A 97 14.15 -2.15 -7.17
CA THR A 97 14.38 -3.38 -7.94
C THR A 97 15.08 -3.11 -9.27
N ASN A 98 15.89 -4.05 -9.75
CA ASN A 98 16.43 -4.00 -11.12
C ASN A 98 15.41 -4.51 -12.13
N LEU A 99 14.56 -5.45 -11.72
CA LEU A 99 13.49 -6.02 -12.52
C LEU A 99 12.33 -6.43 -11.60
N GLU A 100 11.13 -6.00 -11.93
CA GLU A 100 9.94 -6.36 -11.15
C GLU A 100 9.66 -7.86 -11.27
N LEU A 101 9.47 -8.53 -10.14
CA LEU A 101 9.02 -9.92 -10.06
C LEU A 101 7.49 -9.93 -10.01
N PRO A 102 6.79 -10.74 -10.82
CA PRO A 102 5.37 -10.97 -10.63
C PRO A 102 5.08 -11.46 -9.20
N GLU A 103 3.97 -11.03 -8.62
CA GLU A 103 3.50 -11.58 -7.34
C GLU A 103 3.20 -13.08 -7.48
N ASN A 104 3.50 -13.89 -6.45
CA ASN A 104 3.38 -15.36 -6.45
C ASN A 104 4.23 -16.07 -7.52
N PHE A 105 5.43 -15.57 -7.81
CA PHE A 105 6.40 -16.19 -8.69
C PHE A 105 7.09 -17.41 -8.05
N LEU A 106 7.20 -17.49 -6.73
CA LEU A 106 7.76 -18.63 -6.02
C LEU A 106 6.64 -19.45 -5.38
N GLU A 107 6.80 -20.78 -5.40
CA GLU A 107 5.75 -21.67 -4.90
C GLU A 107 5.93 -21.94 -3.40
N ASN A 108 4.82 -22.13 -2.68
CA ASN A 108 4.80 -22.57 -1.28
C ASN A 108 4.99 -24.10 -1.11
N SER A 109 5.50 -24.78 -2.14
CA SER A 109 5.83 -26.23 -2.18
C SER A 109 7.30 -26.47 -2.54
N SER A 110 7.77 -27.71 -2.45
CA SER A 110 9.17 -28.03 -2.76
C SER A 110 9.49 -27.78 -4.24
N TYR A 111 10.37 -26.83 -4.56
CA TYR A 111 10.75 -26.46 -5.93
C TYR A 111 12.27 -26.47 -6.17
N THR A 112 12.68 -26.41 -7.45
CA THR A 112 14.05 -26.06 -7.85
C THR A 112 14.04 -24.74 -8.60
N LEU A 113 14.72 -23.71 -8.07
CA LEU A 113 15.00 -22.48 -8.80
C LEU A 113 16.30 -22.67 -9.60
N ALA A 114 16.30 -22.31 -10.88
CA ALA A 114 17.50 -22.40 -11.70
C ALA A 114 17.66 -21.20 -12.64
N LEU A 115 18.92 -20.76 -12.78
CA LEU A 115 19.35 -19.80 -13.78
C LEU A 115 19.91 -20.57 -14.99
N VAL A 116 19.31 -20.39 -16.17
CA VAL A 116 19.62 -21.19 -17.36
C VAL A 116 19.80 -20.33 -18.61
N GLU A 117 20.52 -20.83 -19.62
CA GLU A 117 20.49 -20.21 -20.95
C GLU A 117 19.09 -20.36 -21.57
N THR A 118 18.43 -19.24 -21.90
CA THR A 118 17.06 -19.21 -22.48
C THR A 118 16.93 -20.11 -23.70
N ALA A 119 17.97 -20.17 -24.53
CA ALA A 119 17.99 -20.97 -25.75
C ALA A 119 18.07 -22.49 -25.53
N SER A 120 18.37 -22.92 -24.29
CA SER A 120 18.46 -24.32 -23.90
C SER A 120 17.13 -24.90 -23.41
N LEU A 121 16.15 -24.04 -23.12
CA LEU A 121 14.83 -24.41 -22.64
C LEU A 121 13.97 -25.07 -23.73
N SER A 122 13.14 -26.03 -23.30
CA SER A 122 12.01 -26.54 -24.08
C SER A 122 10.69 -26.09 -23.47
N ASP A 123 9.68 -25.81 -24.28
CA ASP A 123 8.39 -25.30 -23.80
C ASP A 123 7.74 -26.26 -22.75
N GLY A 124 7.61 -25.76 -21.51
CA GLY A 124 6.73 -26.27 -20.47
C GLY A 124 7.27 -27.36 -19.53
N ALA A 125 8.49 -27.88 -19.72
CA ALA A 125 9.10 -28.84 -18.79
C ALA A 125 10.61 -28.97 -18.99
N VAL A 126 11.32 -29.41 -17.96
CA VAL A 126 12.76 -29.70 -18.04
C VAL A 126 13.03 -30.96 -18.86
N SER A 127 13.92 -30.84 -19.82
CA SER A 127 14.32 -31.89 -20.76
C SER A 127 15.56 -32.68 -20.30
N GLY A 128 16.30 -32.13 -19.34
CA GLY A 128 17.62 -32.60 -18.92
C GLY A 128 18.73 -32.22 -19.91
N SER A 129 18.46 -31.28 -20.83
CA SER A 129 19.44 -30.75 -21.78
C SER A 129 19.66 -29.24 -21.65
N GLU A 130 19.05 -28.64 -20.62
CA GLU A 130 19.23 -27.26 -20.21
C GLU A 130 20.71 -26.99 -19.90
N VAL A 131 21.16 -25.80 -20.27
CA VAL A 131 22.48 -25.28 -19.88
C VAL A 131 22.24 -24.44 -18.64
N VAL A 132 22.53 -25.03 -17.48
CA VAL A 132 22.30 -24.43 -16.16
C VAL A 132 23.57 -23.71 -15.72
N LEU A 133 23.40 -22.49 -15.23
CA LEU A 133 24.45 -21.66 -14.67
C LEU A 133 24.54 -21.85 -13.17
N ASP A 134 23.39 -21.80 -12.48
CA ASP A 134 23.27 -22.05 -11.06
C ASP A 134 21.85 -22.58 -10.74
N ALA A 135 21.69 -23.30 -9.64
CA ALA A 135 20.40 -23.79 -9.17
C ALA A 135 20.40 -24.08 -7.66
N VAL A 136 19.25 -23.89 -7.01
CA VAL A 136 19.02 -24.27 -5.62
C VAL A 136 17.66 -24.96 -5.48
N GLY A 137 17.62 -26.03 -4.70
CA GLY A 137 16.39 -26.73 -4.35
C GLY A 137 15.91 -26.33 -2.95
N VAL A 138 14.63 -26.04 -2.80
CA VAL A 138 14.01 -25.70 -1.52
C VAL A 138 13.00 -26.79 -1.17
N THR A 139 13.07 -27.37 0.04
CA THR A 139 12.27 -28.55 0.40
C THR A 139 11.50 -28.39 1.71
N ASP A 140 10.25 -28.86 1.73
CA ASP A 140 9.41 -29.01 2.94
C ASP A 140 9.65 -30.36 3.67
N GLY A 141 10.53 -31.21 3.12
CA GLY A 141 10.89 -32.52 3.67
C GLY A 141 9.97 -33.67 3.24
N GLY A 142 9.15 -33.47 2.20
CA GLY A 142 8.34 -34.50 1.60
C GLY A 142 9.16 -35.71 1.13
N PRO A 143 8.68 -36.95 1.35
CA PRO A 143 9.46 -38.16 1.05
C PRO A 143 9.50 -38.50 -0.45
N GLU A 144 8.73 -37.80 -1.29
CA GLU A 144 8.64 -38.01 -2.74
C GLU A 144 9.14 -36.81 -3.56
N ASP A 145 9.65 -35.76 -2.89
CA ASP A 145 10.20 -34.56 -3.52
C ASP A 145 11.36 -34.89 -4.45
N THR A 146 11.40 -34.20 -5.59
CA THR A 146 12.40 -34.37 -6.62
C THR A 146 13.04 -33.04 -6.96
N PHE A 147 14.37 -33.00 -6.94
CA PHE A 147 15.13 -31.81 -7.29
C PHE A 147 15.89 -32.02 -8.59
N PHE A 148 16.06 -30.94 -9.34
CA PHE A 148 16.60 -30.95 -10.69
C PHE A 148 18.02 -30.38 -10.72
N PHE A 149 18.69 -30.60 -11.85
CA PHE A 149 20.02 -30.05 -12.17
C PHE A 149 21.18 -30.43 -11.23
N GLY A 150 20.93 -31.25 -10.22
CA GLY A 150 21.92 -31.56 -9.19
C GLY A 150 22.03 -30.47 -8.12
N ALA A 151 21.01 -29.59 -8.03
CA ALA A 151 20.99 -28.46 -7.11
C ALA A 151 21.24 -28.89 -5.64
N PRO A 152 22.01 -28.12 -4.86
CA PRO A 152 22.00 -28.23 -3.41
C PRO A 152 20.57 -28.03 -2.90
N VAL A 153 20.15 -28.88 -1.95
CA VAL A 153 18.78 -28.88 -1.41
C VAL A 153 18.81 -28.36 0.02
N ILE A 154 18.04 -27.31 0.29
CA ILE A 154 18.00 -26.59 1.56
C ILE A 154 16.61 -26.73 2.18
N GLY A 155 16.58 -26.98 3.49
CA GLY A 155 15.37 -27.29 4.24
C GLY A 155 15.24 -28.78 4.61
N PRO A 156 14.11 -29.18 5.23
CA PRO A 156 13.03 -28.29 5.69
C PRO A 156 13.43 -27.42 6.89
N ASP A 157 12.68 -26.33 7.08
CA ASP A 157 12.65 -25.63 8.37
C ASP A 157 11.59 -26.28 9.28
N GLY A 158 12.03 -27.25 10.07
CA GLY A 158 11.14 -28.04 10.91
C GLY A 158 10.21 -28.95 10.09
N SER A 159 8.94 -28.56 9.97
CA SER A 159 7.91 -29.28 9.19
C SER A 159 7.33 -28.46 8.04
N PHE A 160 7.97 -27.34 7.72
CA PHE A 160 7.55 -26.40 6.70
C PHE A 160 8.66 -26.23 5.64
N LEU A 161 8.27 -25.74 4.46
CA LEU A 161 9.21 -25.18 3.50
C LEU A 161 9.95 -24.00 4.16
N PRO A 162 11.24 -23.77 3.93
CA PRO A 162 11.91 -22.53 4.33
C PRO A 162 11.22 -21.27 3.77
N ALA A 163 11.24 -20.16 4.52
CA ALA A 163 10.83 -18.83 4.05
C ALA A 163 11.60 -18.38 2.80
N GLY A 164 12.87 -18.74 2.80
CA GLY A 164 13.81 -18.48 1.73
C GLY A 164 15.15 -19.11 2.03
N VAL A 165 16.09 -18.96 1.10
CA VAL A 165 17.46 -19.46 1.19
C VAL A 165 18.42 -18.41 0.68
N GLY A 166 19.49 -18.16 1.43
CA GLY A 166 20.56 -17.23 1.04
C GLY A 166 21.91 -17.91 1.16
N ARG A 167 22.91 -17.47 0.39
CA ARG A 167 24.29 -17.91 0.59
C ARG A 167 24.80 -17.39 1.94
N ILE A 168 25.61 -18.19 2.64
CA ILE A 168 26.22 -17.79 3.93
C ILE A 168 27.29 -16.72 3.72
N VAL A 169 27.99 -16.84 2.59
CA VAL A 169 28.95 -15.85 2.11
C VAL A 169 28.60 -15.61 0.65
N ASP A 170 28.32 -14.35 0.31
CA ASP A 170 27.84 -13.99 -1.02
C ASP A 170 28.79 -14.47 -2.13
N GLY A 171 28.19 -15.01 -3.20
CA GLY A 171 28.92 -15.52 -4.36
C GLY A 171 29.79 -16.75 -4.13
N VAL A 172 29.84 -17.32 -2.91
CA VAL A 172 30.56 -18.57 -2.65
C VAL A 172 29.71 -19.76 -3.08
N ASP A 173 30.20 -20.49 -4.08
CA ASP A 173 29.52 -21.67 -4.63
C ASP A 173 30.42 -22.89 -4.70
N THR A 174 30.14 -23.88 -3.85
CA THR A 174 30.78 -25.20 -3.85
C THR A 174 29.85 -26.31 -4.34
N ASP A 175 28.69 -25.95 -4.90
CA ASP A 175 27.60 -26.86 -5.27
C ASP A 175 27.12 -27.71 -4.06
N THR A 176 27.19 -27.17 -2.83
CA THR A 176 26.75 -27.90 -1.64
C THR A 176 25.80 -27.09 -0.76
N ALA A 177 24.94 -27.81 -0.05
CA ALA A 177 24.05 -27.20 0.94
C ALA A 177 24.79 -26.50 2.10
N ALA A 178 26.13 -26.66 2.21
CA ALA A 178 26.92 -25.96 3.21
C ALA A 178 27.17 -24.49 2.85
N ASP A 179 26.92 -24.09 1.60
CA ASP A 179 27.06 -22.72 1.15
C ASP A 179 25.84 -21.85 1.49
N TRP A 180 24.75 -22.47 1.95
CA TRP A 180 23.45 -21.85 2.10
C TRP A 180 22.96 -21.84 3.56
N GLN A 181 22.20 -20.82 3.90
CA GLN A 181 21.42 -20.66 5.13
C GLN A 181 19.93 -20.53 4.82
N ILE A 182 19.10 -20.86 5.80
CA ILE A 182 17.66 -20.64 5.75
C ILE A 182 17.39 -19.19 6.19
N LEU A 183 16.56 -18.49 5.42
CA LEU A 183 16.09 -17.14 5.75
C LEU A 183 14.92 -17.20 6.74
N ASN A 184 14.65 -16.08 7.42
CA ASN A 184 13.66 -15.98 8.48
C ASN A 184 12.25 -15.74 7.91
N PHE A 185 11.22 -16.24 8.57
CA PHE A 185 9.82 -15.98 8.18
C PHE A 185 9.36 -14.56 8.52
N ASN A 186 9.88 -13.95 9.57
CA ASN A 186 9.37 -12.69 10.14
C ASN A 186 9.94 -11.41 9.52
N ASN A 187 10.49 -11.46 8.30
CA ASN A 187 11.13 -10.32 7.64
C ASN A 187 12.23 -9.65 8.49
N GLU A 188 12.94 -10.45 9.30
CA GLU A 188 14.10 -10.00 10.09
C GLU A 188 15.39 -10.52 9.43
N THR A 189 16.54 -9.91 9.74
CA THR A 189 17.87 -10.43 9.34
C THR A 189 17.96 -11.96 9.53
N PRO A 190 18.45 -12.72 8.52
CA PRO A 190 19.24 -12.24 7.40
C PRO A 190 18.45 -11.95 6.10
N ASN A 191 17.18 -11.51 6.18
CA ASN A 191 16.33 -11.35 4.99
C ASN A 191 16.59 -10.11 4.11
N ASP A 192 17.56 -9.25 4.44
CA ASP A 192 17.71 -7.92 3.82
C ASP A 192 18.37 -8.04 2.44
N PRO A 193 17.62 -7.96 1.30
CA PRO A 193 18.22 -8.03 -0.02
C PRO A 193 19.11 -6.81 -0.27
N THR A 194 20.19 -6.98 -1.01
CA THR A 194 21.14 -5.90 -1.29
C THR A 194 20.71 -5.11 -2.53
N PHE A 195 20.05 -3.96 -2.32
CA PHE A 195 19.82 -2.95 -3.36
C PHE A 195 20.47 -1.63 -2.99
N GLY A 196 21.07 -0.94 -3.96
CA GLY A 196 21.50 0.46 -3.79
C GLY A 196 22.78 0.70 -2.98
N GLU A 197 23.30 -0.25 -2.20
CA GLU A 197 24.66 -0.10 -1.68
C GLU A 197 25.66 -0.27 -2.83
N ALA A 198 26.54 0.72 -3.04
CA ALA A 198 27.75 0.50 -3.83
C ALA A 198 28.47 -0.72 -3.23
N ALA A 199 28.90 -1.67 -4.06
CA ALA A 199 29.69 -2.80 -3.58
C ALA A 199 30.76 -2.28 -2.64
N PRO A 200 30.96 -2.90 -1.46
CA PRO A 200 32.20 -2.70 -0.77
C PRO A 200 33.29 -3.12 -1.77
N VAL A 201 34.06 -2.16 -2.27
CA VAL A 201 35.22 -2.45 -3.08
C VAL A 201 36.09 -3.34 -2.19
N PRO A 202 36.34 -4.61 -2.56
CA PRO A 202 37.09 -5.52 -1.71
C PRO A 202 38.44 -4.87 -1.40
N LEU A 203 38.79 -4.85 -0.12
CA LEU A 203 40.03 -4.25 0.33
C LEU A 203 41.20 -5.09 -0.18
N VAL A 204 41.87 -4.59 -1.22
CA VAL A 204 42.95 -5.29 -1.92
C VAL A 204 44.24 -4.48 -1.93
N ILE A 205 45.35 -5.17 -2.13
CA ILE A 205 46.65 -4.58 -2.47
C ILE A 205 46.56 -4.14 -3.94
N ASN A 206 46.74 -2.85 -4.18
CA ASN A 206 46.66 -2.28 -5.53
C ASN A 206 48.03 -2.17 -6.19
N GLU A 207 49.02 -1.64 -5.47
CA GLU A 207 50.38 -1.47 -5.97
C GLU A 207 51.43 -1.69 -4.90
N VAL A 208 52.58 -2.26 -5.29
CA VAL A 208 53.70 -2.56 -4.43
C VAL A 208 55.00 -2.26 -5.17
N LEU A 209 55.76 -1.27 -4.71
CA LEU A 209 57.08 -0.95 -5.23
C LEU A 209 58.14 -1.28 -4.19
N GLY A 210 59.02 -2.24 -4.49
CA GLY A 210 60.00 -2.77 -3.53
C GLY A 210 61.47 -2.59 -3.91
N SER A 211 61.80 -2.34 -5.18
CA SER A 211 63.20 -2.25 -5.64
C SER A 211 63.38 -1.31 -6.82
N THR A 212 64.20 -0.27 -6.68
CA THR A 212 64.41 0.72 -7.75
C THR A 212 65.88 1.09 -7.98
N THR A 213 66.18 1.61 -9.16
CA THR A 213 67.53 2.03 -9.56
C THR A 213 67.83 3.41 -8.98
N GLY A 214 68.67 3.46 -7.94
CA GLY A 214 69.15 4.73 -7.39
C GLY A 214 68.57 5.01 -6.00
N PRO A 215 67.79 6.09 -5.79
CA PRO A 215 67.07 6.31 -4.53
C PRO A 215 66.08 5.17 -4.30
N ASP A 216 66.07 4.65 -3.08
CA ASP A 216 65.26 3.50 -2.67
C ASP A 216 63.81 3.93 -2.42
N SER A 217 63.00 3.97 -3.49
CA SER A 217 61.58 4.31 -3.40
C SER A 217 60.79 3.04 -3.10
N GLU A 218 60.10 3.03 -1.96
CA GLU A 218 59.22 1.94 -1.55
C GLU A 218 57.85 2.50 -1.19
N TYR A 219 56.80 1.86 -1.70
CA TYR A 219 55.42 2.13 -1.32
C TYR A 219 54.54 0.90 -1.47
N ILE A 220 53.46 0.87 -0.72
CA ILE A 220 52.35 -0.06 -0.85
C ILE A 220 51.07 0.78 -0.91
N GLU A 221 50.19 0.46 -1.85
CA GLU A 221 48.90 1.11 -2.03
C GLU A 221 47.80 0.07 -1.87
N LEU A 222 46.77 0.41 -1.09
CA LEU A 222 45.55 -0.37 -0.98
C LEU A 222 44.42 0.31 -1.74
N PHE A 223 43.51 -0.49 -2.25
CA PHE A 223 42.26 -0.03 -2.86
C PHE A 223 41.09 -0.70 -2.16
N GLY A 224 40.04 0.05 -1.86
CA GLY A 224 38.89 -0.43 -1.09
C GLY A 224 37.77 0.61 -1.05
N THR A 225 36.70 0.30 -0.32
CA THR A 225 35.58 1.25 -0.16
C THR A 225 36.06 2.50 0.57
N PRO A 226 35.78 3.72 0.08
CA PRO A 226 35.88 4.94 0.88
C PRO A 226 35.40 4.76 2.33
N GLY A 227 36.20 5.18 3.30
CA GLY A 227 35.87 5.04 4.72
C GLY A 227 36.06 3.64 5.33
N ALA A 228 36.38 2.61 4.54
CA ALA A 228 36.60 1.26 5.05
C ALA A 228 37.74 1.22 6.07
N SER A 229 37.46 0.68 7.26
CA SER A 229 38.43 0.58 8.35
C SER A 229 39.52 -0.43 8.07
N LEU A 230 40.78 -0.02 8.25
CA LEU A 230 41.95 -0.91 8.24
C LEU A 230 42.28 -1.46 9.63
N ALA A 231 41.50 -1.10 10.65
CA ALA A 231 41.78 -1.44 12.04
C ALA A 231 41.82 -2.97 12.25
N GLY A 232 42.91 -3.46 12.84
CA GLY A 232 43.08 -4.89 13.08
C GLY A 232 43.60 -5.68 11.88
N LEU A 233 44.01 -4.99 10.81
CA LEU A 233 44.75 -5.55 9.68
C LEU A 233 46.24 -5.22 9.75
N SER A 234 47.04 -6.04 9.07
CA SER A 234 48.48 -5.85 8.91
C SER A 234 48.93 -6.18 7.49
N ILE A 235 49.90 -5.42 6.98
CA ILE A 235 50.70 -5.84 5.82
C ILE A 235 51.92 -6.62 6.31
N ILE A 236 52.16 -7.80 5.75
CA ILE A 236 53.34 -8.63 6.02
C ILE A 236 54.15 -8.90 4.75
N VAL A 237 55.47 -8.91 4.87
CA VAL A 237 56.42 -9.30 3.81
C VAL A 237 57.07 -10.61 4.23
N ILE A 238 56.96 -11.63 3.36
CA ILE A 238 57.33 -13.02 3.65
C ILE A 238 58.46 -13.45 2.73
N GLU A 239 59.52 -13.97 3.34
CA GLU A 239 60.73 -14.45 2.67
C GLU A 239 60.42 -15.68 1.79
N GLY A 240 60.69 -15.56 0.49
CA GLY A 240 60.43 -16.58 -0.53
C GLY A 240 61.68 -17.10 -1.25
N ASP A 241 62.86 -16.49 -1.07
CA ASP A 241 64.11 -16.92 -1.68
C ASP A 241 64.70 -18.14 -0.96
N ASN A 242 65.13 -19.13 -1.76
CA ASN A 242 65.77 -20.35 -1.27
C ASN A 242 67.15 -20.08 -0.61
N GLY A 243 67.68 -18.86 -0.74
CA GLY A 243 68.87 -18.36 -0.06
C GLY A 243 68.71 -18.10 1.44
N SER A 244 67.47 -17.98 1.92
CA SER A 244 67.08 -17.64 3.29
C SER A 244 66.03 -18.62 3.84
N PRO A 245 65.67 -18.56 5.15
CA PRO A 245 64.61 -19.41 5.68
C PRO A 245 63.23 -18.96 5.16
N GLN A 246 62.81 -19.58 4.06
CA GLN A 246 61.51 -19.36 3.42
C GLN A 246 60.35 -19.50 4.43
N GLY A 247 59.40 -18.56 4.38
CA GLY A 247 58.21 -18.49 5.23
C GLY A 247 58.39 -17.64 6.49
N ASN A 248 59.56 -17.06 6.73
CA ASN A 248 59.69 -16.05 7.78
C ASN A 248 58.97 -14.76 7.38
N ILE A 249 58.35 -14.08 8.35
CA ILE A 249 57.83 -12.72 8.18
C ILE A 249 58.98 -11.76 8.46
N ASP A 250 59.49 -11.14 7.40
CA ASP A 250 60.66 -10.26 7.45
C ASP A 250 60.29 -8.81 7.80
N ALA A 251 59.07 -8.39 7.46
CA ALA A 251 58.49 -7.11 7.86
C ALA A 251 56.98 -7.22 8.13
N GLN A 252 56.49 -6.39 9.04
CA GLN A 252 55.08 -6.27 9.40
C GLN A 252 54.75 -4.78 9.65
N PHE A 253 53.63 -4.31 9.09
CA PHE A 253 53.06 -2.98 9.31
C PHE A 253 51.63 -3.16 9.83
N ASP A 254 51.35 -2.66 11.03
CA ASP A 254 50.03 -2.78 11.67
C ASP A 254 49.25 -1.47 11.52
N PHE A 255 48.00 -1.56 11.06
CA PHE A 255 47.10 -0.40 10.96
C PHE A 255 46.43 -0.10 12.31
N GLY A 256 46.26 1.19 12.57
CA GLY A 256 45.61 1.75 13.76
C GLY A 256 44.10 1.90 13.61
N PRO A 257 43.40 2.23 14.71
CA PRO A 257 41.93 2.35 14.74
C PRO A 257 41.37 3.55 13.97
N GLY A 258 42.21 4.45 13.45
CA GLY A 258 41.79 5.61 12.65
C GLY A 258 42.30 5.55 11.21
N ASP A 259 42.91 4.43 10.80
CA ASP A 259 43.37 4.25 9.43
C ASP A 259 42.19 3.71 8.62
N VAL A 260 41.69 4.51 7.69
CA VAL A 260 40.56 4.18 6.81
C VAL A 260 40.94 4.43 5.36
N ILE A 261 40.41 3.65 4.42
CA ILE A 261 40.56 3.94 2.98
C ILE A 261 40.03 5.34 2.69
N GLY A 262 40.79 6.14 1.94
CA GLY A 262 40.40 7.51 1.63
C GLY A 262 39.22 7.59 0.67
N ASP A 263 38.57 8.76 0.59
CA ASP A 263 37.40 9.00 -0.26
C ASP A 263 37.64 8.73 -1.74
N ASN A 264 38.90 8.78 -2.17
CA ASN A 264 39.29 8.38 -3.53
C ASN A 264 39.38 6.86 -3.75
N GLY A 265 39.07 6.05 -2.73
CA GLY A 265 39.19 4.59 -2.76
C GLY A 265 40.60 4.07 -2.50
N PHE A 266 41.58 4.92 -2.16
CA PHE A 266 42.98 4.52 -1.99
C PHE A 266 43.54 4.79 -0.58
N PHE A 267 44.50 3.96 -0.18
CA PHE A 267 45.34 4.19 1.01
C PHE A 267 46.80 3.95 0.68
N LEU A 268 47.61 5.01 0.75
CA LEU A 268 49.02 4.99 0.39
C LEU A 268 49.93 4.98 1.63
N ILE A 269 50.77 3.96 1.75
CA ILE A 269 51.92 3.93 2.65
C ILE A 269 53.21 4.04 1.85
N ALA A 270 53.96 5.13 2.02
CA ALA A 270 55.18 5.39 1.24
C ALA A 270 56.34 5.90 2.10
N ASN A 271 57.57 5.54 1.72
CA ASN A 271 58.75 6.11 2.35
C ASN A 271 58.99 7.55 1.83
N ALA A 272 59.81 8.33 2.54
CA ALA A 272 60.03 9.75 2.20
C ALA A 272 60.66 9.95 0.80
N THR A 273 61.35 8.93 0.29
CA THR A 273 61.98 8.96 -1.04
C THR A 273 60.94 8.78 -2.13
N ALA A 274 59.99 7.85 -1.97
CA ALA A 274 58.88 7.64 -2.88
C ALA A 274 57.96 8.87 -2.92
N ALA A 275 57.53 9.38 -1.76
CA ALA A 275 56.68 10.58 -1.67
C ALA A 275 57.29 11.79 -2.43
N GLY A 276 58.59 12.03 -2.26
CA GLY A 276 59.29 13.12 -2.96
C GLY A 276 59.61 12.84 -4.44
N THR A 277 59.63 11.58 -4.86
CA THR A 277 59.90 11.19 -6.25
C THR A 277 58.64 11.30 -7.11
N TYR A 278 57.49 10.91 -6.55
CA TYR A 278 56.19 10.92 -7.22
C TYR A 278 55.35 12.18 -6.94
N ASP A 279 55.81 13.07 -6.05
CA ASP A 279 55.09 14.31 -5.67
C ASP A 279 53.71 14.02 -5.05
N VAL A 280 53.65 12.98 -4.22
CA VAL A 280 52.43 12.49 -3.54
C VAL A 280 52.55 12.61 -2.02
N THR A 281 51.42 12.74 -1.34
CA THR A 281 51.34 12.69 0.12
C THR A 281 50.77 11.33 0.54
N PRO A 282 51.52 10.48 1.26
CA PRO A 282 50.99 9.21 1.74
C PRO A 282 50.11 9.41 2.98
N ASN A 283 49.13 8.54 3.21
CA ASN A 283 48.36 8.48 4.45
C ASN A 283 49.29 8.17 5.64
N LEU A 284 50.24 7.25 5.48
CA LEU A 284 51.20 6.89 6.52
C LEU A 284 52.62 6.71 5.97
N ALA A 285 53.61 6.90 6.85
CA ALA A 285 55.02 6.76 6.48
C ALA A 285 55.48 5.29 6.54
N LEU A 286 56.02 4.77 5.43
CA LEU A 286 56.65 3.45 5.37
C LEU A 286 58.13 3.53 5.81
N PRO A 287 58.64 2.62 6.66
CA PRO A 287 60.06 2.56 7.00
C PRO A 287 60.96 2.33 5.79
N ASP A 288 62.19 2.86 5.80
CA ASP A 288 63.18 2.57 4.74
C ASP A 288 63.62 1.09 4.79
N ASN A 289 63.77 0.44 3.63
CA ASN A 289 64.11 -0.99 3.46
C ASN A 289 63.05 -1.91 4.08
N PHE A 290 61.77 -1.57 3.89
CA PHE A 290 60.65 -2.37 4.37
C PHE A 290 60.42 -3.61 3.50
N ILE A 291 60.67 -3.51 2.18
CA ILE A 291 60.51 -4.61 1.23
C ILE A 291 61.90 -5.13 0.86
N GLU A 292 62.04 -6.44 0.77
CA GLU A 292 63.32 -7.05 0.44
C GLU A 292 63.61 -7.09 -1.07
N ASN A 293 64.88 -7.32 -1.41
CA ASN A 293 65.35 -7.37 -2.80
C ASN A 293 65.57 -8.81 -3.31
N SER A 294 64.83 -9.77 -2.75
CA SER A 294 64.79 -11.21 -3.08
C SER A 294 63.37 -11.63 -3.46
N THR A 295 63.12 -12.88 -3.85
CA THR A 295 61.74 -13.37 -4.03
C THR A 295 60.97 -13.26 -2.71
N TYR A 296 59.80 -12.59 -2.72
CA TYR A 296 58.95 -12.38 -1.53
C TYR A 296 57.46 -12.57 -1.83
N THR A 297 56.65 -12.73 -0.79
CA THR A 297 55.18 -12.57 -0.85
C THR A 297 54.77 -11.42 0.06
N ILE A 298 53.97 -10.49 -0.44
CA ILE A 298 53.32 -9.47 0.37
C ILE A 298 51.86 -9.84 0.57
N ALA A 299 51.35 -9.73 1.78
CA ALA A 299 49.98 -10.11 2.11
C ALA A 299 49.35 -9.11 3.08
N LEU A 300 48.07 -8.81 2.84
CA LEU A 300 47.17 -8.13 3.75
C LEU A 300 46.45 -9.19 4.57
N VAL A 301 46.61 -9.15 5.90
CA VAL A 301 46.10 -10.19 6.81
C VAL A 301 45.45 -9.58 8.03
N GLU A 302 44.58 -10.32 8.71
CA GLU A 302 44.15 -9.94 10.06
C GLU A 302 45.34 -10.00 11.02
N THR A 303 45.63 -8.90 11.74
CA THR A 303 46.74 -8.81 12.71
C THR A 303 46.67 -9.91 13.76
N GLY A 304 45.45 -10.28 14.19
CA GLY A 304 45.21 -11.31 15.19
C GLY A 304 45.56 -12.73 14.76
N SER A 305 45.69 -12.96 13.44
CA SER A 305 45.96 -14.28 12.86
C SER A 305 47.47 -14.61 12.80
N ILE A 306 48.34 -13.62 12.97
CA ILE A 306 49.80 -13.78 12.88
C ILE A 306 50.35 -14.45 14.15
N THR A 307 51.12 -15.53 14.00
CA THR A 307 51.77 -16.22 15.14
C THR A 307 53.29 -16.37 14.97
N ASP A 308 54.06 -15.92 15.97
CA ASP A 308 55.50 -16.19 16.14
C ASP A 308 56.44 -15.77 14.98
N GLY A 309 56.03 -14.89 14.05
CA GLY A 309 56.89 -14.29 13.02
C GLY A 309 57.29 -15.22 11.87
N VAL A 310 56.55 -16.31 11.67
CA VAL A 310 56.69 -17.26 10.56
C VAL A 310 55.30 -17.62 10.09
N VAL A 311 55.08 -17.69 8.78
CA VAL A 311 53.78 -18.09 8.23
C VAL A 311 53.48 -19.55 8.55
N THR A 312 52.26 -19.79 9.01
CA THR A 312 51.78 -21.10 9.45
C THR A 312 50.80 -21.71 8.46
N GLY A 313 50.26 -20.89 7.55
CA GLY A 313 49.17 -21.23 6.65
C GLY A 313 47.79 -21.18 7.31
N THR A 314 47.70 -20.63 8.53
CA THR A 314 46.43 -20.40 9.25
C THR A 314 46.11 -18.91 9.41
N GLU A 315 46.95 -18.03 8.86
CA GLU A 315 46.69 -16.60 8.76
C GLU A 315 45.40 -16.38 7.97
N VAL A 316 44.60 -15.39 8.40
CA VAL A 316 43.41 -14.94 7.66
C VAL A 316 43.89 -13.88 6.69
N VAL A 317 43.94 -14.24 5.41
CA VAL A 317 44.51 -13.42 4.33
C VAL A 317 43.37 -12.80 3.54
N LEU A 318 43.42 -11.48 3.35
CA LEU A 318 42.47 -10.72 2.57
C LEU A 318 42.92 -10.61 1.12
N ASP A 319 44.20 -10.31 0.89
CA ASP A 319 44.82 -10.28 -0.44
C ASP A 319 46.33 -10.55 -0.32
N ALA A 320 46.95 -11.12 -1.34
CA ALA A 320 48.38 -11.34 -1.41
C ALA A 320 48.92 -11.36 -2.85
N VAL A 321 50.17 -10.94 -3.03
CA VAL A 321 50.89 -11.09 -4.30
C VAL A 321 52.32 -11.57 -4.08
N GLY A 322 52.75 -12.54 -4.90
CA GLY A 322 54.10 -13.09 -4.89
C GLY A 322 54.97 -12.46 -5.97
N VAL A 323 56.13 -11.93 -5.61
CA VAL A 323 57.09 -11.31 -6.54
C VAL A 323 58.36 -12.16 -6.59
N THR A 324 58.71 -12.69 -7.76
CA THR A 324 59.79 -13.69 -7.90
C THR A 324 60.87 -13.32 -8.91
N ASP A 325 62.13 -13.67 -8.62
CA ASP A 325 63.27 -13.54 -9.54
C ASP A 325 63.52 -14.81 -10.40
N GLY A 326 62.70 -15.85 -10.21
CA GLY A 326 62.76 -17.12 -10.94
C GLY A 326 63.86 -18.07 -10.48
N GLY A 327 64.34 -17.94 -9.24
CA GLY A 327 65.31 -18.82 -8.59
C GLY A 327 64.84 -20.28 -8.48
N ASP A 328 65.77 -21.22 -8.67
CA ASP A 328 65.49 -22.65 -8.48
C ASP A 328 65.20 -22.94 -6.99
N GLY A 329 63.92 -23.16 -6.68
CA GLY A 329 63.45 -23.54 -5.34
C GLY A 329 62.83 -22.41 -4.52
N ASP A 330 62.60 -21.24 -5.14
CA ASP A 330 61.84 -20.15 -4.56
C ASP A 330 60.38 -20.56 -4.29
N GLN A 331 59.74 -19.89 -3.34
CA GLN A 331 58.37 -20.18 -2.92
C GLN A 331 57.57 -18.89 -2.74
N THR A 332 56.29 -18.98 -3.08
CA THR A 332 55.26 -18.02 -2.71
C THR A 332 54.33 -18.63 -1.67
N PHE A 333 53.63 -17.79 -0.92
CA PHE A 333 52.79 -18.19 0.21
C PHE A 333 51.31 -17.85 -0.06
N PHE A 334 50.42 -18.49 0.68
CA PHE A 334 48.96 -18.27 0.63
C PHE A 334 48.27 -18.52 -0.72
N GLY A 335 48.97 -19.14 -1.69
CA GLY A 335 48.43 -19.30 -3.03
C GLY A 335 48.48 -18.02 -3.88
N ALA A 336 49.25 -17.02 -3.43
CA ALA A 336 49.34 -15.73 -4.07
C ALA A 336 49.74 -15.82 -5.56
N PRO A 337 49.15 -14.99 -6.45
CA PRO A 337 49.57 -14.88 -7.83
C PRO A 337 51.06 -14.56 -7.94
N GLU A 338 51.78 -15.34 -8.74
CA GLU A 338 53.22 -15.18 -8.95
C GLU A 338 53.51 -14.25 -10.12
N VAL A 339 54.12 -13.10 -9.84
CA VAL A 339 54.47 -12.08 -10.83
C VAL A 339 55.99 -11.97 -10.95
N GLY A 340 56.49 -12.18 -12.17
CA GLY A 340 57.91 -12.20 -12.49
C GLY A 340 58.38 -13.52 -13.11
N PRO A 341 59.70 -13.68 -13.34
CA PRO A 341 60.73 -12.65 -13.21
C PRO A 341 60.67 -11.57 -14.29
N ASP A 342 61.21 -10.39 -14.01
CA ASP A 342 61.57 -9.42 -15.05
C ASP A 342 62.90 -9.85 -15.69
N SER A 343 62.79 -10.66 -16.74
CA SER A 343 63.90 -11.28 -17.45
C SER A 343 64.73 -12.24 -16.58
N SER A 344 65.72 -11.73 -15.85
CA SER A 344 66.60 -12.51 -14.95
C SER A 344 66.83 -11.81 -13.62
N PHE A 345 65.94 -10.88 -13.28
CA PHE A 345 65.94 -10.09 -12.07
C PHE A 345 64.56 -10.18 -11.44
N LEU A 346 64.50 -9.92 -10.13
CA LEU A 346 63.26 -9.62 -9.44
C LEU A 346 62.60 -8.41 -10.13
N PRO A 347 61.27 -8.35 -10.27
CA PRO A 347 60.57 -7.12 -10.62
C PRO A 347 60.90 -5.96 -9.68
N ALA A 348 60.83 -4.72 -10.17
CA ALA A 348 60.94 -3.53 -9.32
C ALA A 348 59.79 -3.43 -8.31
N GLY A 349 58.65 -3.96 -8.71
CA GLY A 349 57.37 -3.93 -8.02
C GLY A 349 56.30 -4.47 -8.95
N VAL A 350 55.08 -4.51 -8.46
CA VAL A 350 53.89 -4.96 -9.17
C VAL A 350 52.73 -4.01 -8.88
N GLY A 351 51.91 -3.72 -9.88
CA GLY A 351 50.69 -2.95 -9.72
C GLY A 351 49.56 -3.60 -10.49
N ARG A 352 48.32 -3.43 -10.05
CA ARG A 352 47.17 -3.93 -10.81
C ARG A 352 47.08 -3.20 -12.15
N ILE A 353 46.57 -3.88 -13.18
CA ILE A 353 46.38 -3.31 -14.53
C ILE A 353 45.18 -2.37 -14.54
N ALA A 354 44.16 -2.72 -13.77
CA ALA A 354 43.01 -1.90 -13.45
C ALA A 354 42.86 -1.92 -11.92
N ASP A 355 42.73 -0.75 -11.32
CA ASP A 355 42.69 -0.63 -9.86
C ASP A 355 41.54 -1.45 -9.26
N GLY A 356 41.81 -2.13 -8.14
CA GLY A 356 40.82 -2.95 -7.44
C GLY A 356 40.42 -4.26 -8.10
N VAL A 357 40.83 -4.53 -9.35
CA VAL A 357 40.46 -5.77 -10.05
C VAL A 357 41.28 -6.93 -9.52
N ASP A 358 40.62 -7.87 -8.84
CA ASP A 358 41.24 -9.06 -8.29
C ASP A 358 40.57 -10.35 -8.73
N THR A 359 41.29 -11.13 -9.55
CA THR A 359 40.86 -12.47 -9.99
C THR A 359 41.73 -13.58 -9.40
N ASP A 360 42.58 -13.25 -8.41
CA ASP A 360 43.61 -14.13 -7.84
C ASP A 360 44.59 -14.69 -8.89
N THR A 361 44.81 -13.97 -9.98
CA THR A 361 45.72 -14.41 -11.04
C THR A 361 46.82 -13.40 -11.34
N ALA A 362 47.96 -13.89 -11.82
CA ALA A 362 49.05 -13.04 -12.29
C ALA A 362 48.66 -12.17 -13.51
N ALA A 363 47.48 -12.38 -14.10
CA ALA A 363 46.97 -11.56 -15.20
C ALA A 363 46.46 -10.19 -14.74
N ASP A 364 46.12 -10.04 -13.47
CA ASP A 364 45.66 -8.78 -12.88
C ASP A 364 46.80 -7.77 -12.72
N TRP A 365 48.04 -8.25 -12.79
CA TRP A 365 49.23 -7.51 -12.42
C TRP A 365 50.11 -7.13 -13.61
N GLN A 366 50.69 -5.94 -13.55
CA GLN A 366 51.78 -5.47 -14.40
C GLN A 366 53.06 -5.25 -13.58
N ILE A 367 54.21 -5.47 -14.22
CA ILE A 367 55.52 -5.22 -13.61
C ILE A 367 55.80 -3.70 -13.63
N LEU A 368 56.12 -3.14 -12.46
CA LEU A 368 56.52 -1.75 -12.29
C LEU A 368 57.96 -1.51 -12.78
N SER A 369 58.31 -0.24 -13.03
CA SER A 369 59.59 0.18 -13.58
C SER A 369 60.68 0.39 -12.53
N PHE A 370 61.87 -0.14 -12.83
CA PHE A 370 63.09 0.11 -12.08
C PHE A 370 63.58 1.56 -12.08
N ASN A 371 63.16 2.41 -13.02
CA ASN A 371 63.72 3.76 -13.16
C ASN A 371 62.88 4.85 -12.49
N ASN A 372 61.90 4.48 -11.65
CA ASN A 372 60.92 5.39 -11.06
C ASN A 372 60.13 6.18 -12.12
N ASP A 373 59.82 5.55 -13.25
CA ASP A 373 58.96 6.07 -14.30
C ASP A 373 57.74 5.16 -14.50
N ALA A 374 56.80 5.57 -15.35
CA ALA A 374 55.56 4.83 -15.57
C ALA A 374 55.84 3.34 -15.90
N PRO A 375 55.07 2.39 -15.33
CA PRO A 375 53.75 2.60 -14.71
C PRO A 375 53.76 2.90 -13.20
N ASN A 376 54.88 3.30 -12.58
CA ASN A 376 54.88 3.68 -11.15
C ASN A 376 54.15 5.03 -10.99
N ASP A 377 52.87 5.01 -10.62
CA ASP A 377 52.04 6.21 -10.46
C ASP A 377 51.11 6.05 -9.25
N PRO A 378 51.65 6.06 -8.01
CA PRO A 378 50.83 5.89 -6.82
C PRO A 378 49.83 7.03 -6.66
N THR A 379 48.63 6.70 -6.22
CA THR A 379 47.56 7.66 -5.92
C THR A 379 47.79 8.29 -4.55
N PRO A 380 47.72 9.63 -4.41
CA PRO A 380 47.82 10.29 -3.12
C PRO A 380 46.75 9.80 -2.13
N GLY A 381 47.10 9.71 -0.85
CA GLY A 381 46.13 9.42 0.20
C GLY A 381 45.15 10.58 0.40
N THR A 382 43.85 10.28 0.54
CA THR A 382 42.80 11.28 0.85
C THR A 382 42.19 11.13 2.25
N GLY A 383 42.45 10.02 2.95
CA GLY A 383 41.93 9.71 4.29
C GLY A 383 42.97 9.77 5.41
N ASP A 384 43.63 10.91 5.63
CA ASP A 384 44.18 11.26 6.94
C ASP A 384 43.71 12.66 7.31
N SER A 385 43.05 12.74 8.47
CA SER A 385 42.97 13.86 9.40
C SER A 385 44.05 14.95 9.20
N GLY A 386 43.81 15.83 8.22
CA GLY A 386 44.46 17.14 8.10
C GLY A 386 45.48 17.30 6.98
N GLY A 387 45.04 18.01 5.93
CA GLY A 387 45.81 19.10 5.34
C GLY A 387 46.33 18.89 3.92
N GLY A 388 45.52 19.28 2.93
CA GLY A 388 45.99 19.28 1.54
C GLY A 388 45.22 20.08 0.48
N GLY A 389 44.04 20.65 0.79
CA GLY A 389 43.22 21.44 -0.15
C GLY A 389 43.08 22.92 0.24
N GLY A 390 44.02 23.49 1.01
CA GLY A 390 43.97 24.89 1.44
C GLY A 390 42.82 25.17 2.41
N ASP A 391 43.02 24.88 3.70
CA ASP A 391 42.13 25.21 4.85
C ASP A 391 41.00 26.17 4.47
N VAL A 392 39.85 25.64 4.03
CA VAL A 392 38.63 26.42 4.01
C VAL A 392 38.33 26.70 5.47
N SER A 393 38.43 27.97 5.82
CA SER A 393 38.31 28.42 7.20
C SER A 393 36.95 29.07 7.41
N LEU A 394 36.41 28.94 8.62
CA LEU A 394 35.26 29.75 9.07
C LEU A 394 35.47 31.26 8.91
N ASP A 395 36.69 31.75 8.66
CA ASP A 395 36.98 33.17 8.44
C ASP A 395 37.14 33.56 6.95
N ASP A 396 36.96 32.63 6.01
CA ASP A 396 36.98 32.90 4.56
C ASP A 396 35.67 33.56 4.07
N ASP A 397 35.66 34.03 2.81
CA ASP A 397 34.45 34.59 2.18
C ASP A 397 33.46 33.42 1.90
N PRO A 398 32.19 33.52 2.31
CA PRO A 398 31.23 32.43 2.15
C PRO A 398 30.85 32.18 0.69
N THR A 399 30.60 30.91 0.37
CA THR A 399 29.91 30.48 -0.85
C THR A 399 28.41 30.71 -0.65
N LEU A 400 27.75 31.30 -1.64
CA LEU A 400 26.29 31.53 -1.63
C LEU A 400 25.55 30.21 -1.83
N LEU A 401 24.37 30.06 -1.23
CA LEU A 401 23.60 28.82 -1.32
C LEU A 401 23.10 28.58 -2.74
N SER A 402 22.71 29.63 -3.47
CA SER A 402 22.31 29.49 -4.88
C SER A 402 23.40 28.89 -5.78
N ALA A 403 24.67 29.05 -5.43
CA ALA A 403 25.79 28.46 -6.14
C ALA A 403 26.09 27.00 -5.71
N ILE A 404 25.69 26.63 -4.48
CA ILE A 404 25.75 25.26 -3.99
C ILE A 404 24.60 24.46 -4.59
N GLN A 405 23.38 24.97 -4.55
CA GLN A 405 22.19 24.33 -5.10
C GLN A 405 22.27 24.22 -6.63
N GLY A 406 22.42 25.35 -7.33
CA GLY A 406 22.38 25.37 -8.80
C GLY A 406 20.94 25.30 -9.35
N ASP A 407 20.82 25.08 -10.67
CA ASP A 407 19.55 25.13 -11.42
C ASP A 407 19.03 23.76 -11.89
N GLY A 408 19.48 22.68 -11.25
CA GLY A 408 19.00 21.32 -11.52
C GLY A 408 19.17 20.41 -10.31
N ASP A 409 18.64 19.20 -10.43
CA ASP A 409 18.38 18.24 -9.34
C ASP A 409 19.63 17.68 -8.62
N GLU A 410 20.84 18.13 -8.94
CA GLU A 410 22.08 17.74 -8.23
C GLU A 410 22.99 18.95 -8.11
N SER A 411 23.61 19.11 -6.94
CA SER A 411 24.52 20.22 -6.69
C SER A 411 25.73 20.20 -7.65
N PRO A 412 26.08 21.33 -8.29
CA PRO A 412 27.32 21.44 -9.07
C PRO A 412 28.59 21.41 -8.21
N LEU A 413 28.46 21.41 -6.87
CA LEU A 413 29.55 21.48 -5.91
C LEU A 413 29.73 20.21 -5.07
N VAL A 414 29.03 19.11 -5.38
CA VAL A 414 29.24 17.80 -4.73
C VAL A 414 30.72 17.44 -4.59
N GLY A 415 31.11 17.02 -3.39
CA GLY A 415 32.47 16.67 -3.00
C GLY A 415 33.40 17.86 -2.75
N THR A 416 32.89 19.10 -2.81
CA THR A 416 33.66 20.32 -2.52
C THR A 416 33.48 20.74 -1.06
N GLU A 417 34.59 21.02 -0.37
CA GLU A 417 34.55 21.70 0.93
C GLU A 417 34.31 23.20 0.73
N VAL A 418 33.28 23.73 1.38
CA VAL A 418 32.88 25.14 1.29
C VAL A 418 32.69 25.72 2.69
N VAL A 419 32.62 27.05 2.76
CA VAL A 419 32.17 27.77 3.95
C VAL A 419 30.92 28.56 3.58
N ILE A 420 29.88 28.50 4.40
CA ILE A 420 28.64 29.25 4.24
C ILE A 420 28.39 30.16 5.44
N GLU A 421 27.63 31.23 5.26
CA GLU A 421 27.08 32.08 6.33
C GLU A 421 25.56 32.16 6.10
N VAL A 422 24.79 31.57 7.01
CA VAL A 422 23.35 31.30 6.80
C VAL A 422 22.56 31.55 8.07
N VAL A 423 21.26 31.75 7.93
CA VAL A 423 20.29 31.89 9.01
C VAL A 423 19.60 30.55 9.24
N VAL A 424 19.62 30.05 10.47
CA VAL A 424 18.91 28.82 10.85
C VAL A 424 17.40 29.07 10.77
N THR A 425 16.70 28.31 9.93
CA THR A 425 15.26 28.41 9.69
C THR A 425 14.46 27.25 10.28
N GLY A 426 15.12 26.17 10.70
CA GLY A 426 14.50 25.10 11.48
C GLY A 426 15.57 24.24 12.14
N ASP A 427 15.42 24.00 13.44
CA ASP A 427 16.35 23.21 14.25
C ASP A 427 15.81 21.78 14.44
N TYR A 428 16.56 20.79 13.95
CA TYR A 428 16.21 19.36 13.96
C TYR A 428 17.40 18.53 14.49
N GLN A 429 18.25 19.15 15.33
CA GLN A 429 19.47 18.51 15.85
C GLN A 429 19.13 17.45 16.90
N ASP A 430 19.80 16.30 16.83
CA ASP A 430 19.57 15.21 17.78
C ASP A 430 19.98 15.59 19.22
N GLY A 431 19.12 15.27 20.19
CA GLY A 431 19.44 15.36 21.61
C GLY A 431 19.56 16.79 22.15
N ASP A 432 18.94 17.76 21.46
CA ASP A 432 18.78 19.14 21.86
C ASP A 432 17.65 19.31 22.93
N ALA A 433 16.99 20.47 22.99
CA ALA A 433 15.84 20.67 23.87
C ALA A 433 14.52 20.13 23.30
N ASP A 434 14.44 19.94 21.99
CA ASP A 434 13.29 19.48 21.22
C ASP A 434 13.43 17.99 20.83
N SER A 435 13.01 17.11 21.74
CA SER A 435 13.07 15.66 21.50
C SER A 435 11.99 15.11 20.55
N PHE A 436 11.37 15.97 19.74
CA PHE A 436 10.33 15.59 18.77
C PHE A 436 10.86 15.62 17.33
N ARG A 437 11.65 16.64 17.01
CA ARG A 437 12.24 16.87 15.68
C ARG A 437 13.70 16.43 15.67
N GLU A 438 13.98 15.26 15.09
CA GLU A 438 15.31 14.62 15.11
C GLU A 438 15.68 14.15 13.70
N LEU A 439 16.45 14.98 12.97
CA LEU A 439 16.99 14.68 11.63
C LEU A 439 18.52 14.70 11.60
N GLY A 440 19.20 14.82 12.75
CA GLY A 440 20.67 14.92 12.82
C GLY A 440 21.26 16.21 12.25
N GLY A 441 20.49 17.31 12.23
CA GLY A 441 20.95 18.55 11.60
C GLY A 441 19.99 19.73 11.71
N PHE A 442 20.16 20.74 10.86
CA PHE A 442 19.25 21.89 10.82
C PHE A 442 19.11 22.45 9.40
N PHE A 443 17.95 23.01 9.11
CA PHE A 443 17.73 23.75 7.86
C PHE A 443 18.15 25.21 8.02
N ALA A 444 18.75 25.75 6.97
CA ALA A 444 19.18 27.14 6.96
C ALA A 444 19.00 27.77 5.58
N MET A 445 18.76 29.08 5.59
CA MET A 445 18.67 29.89 4.37
C MET A 445 19.76 30.94 4.33
N GLU A 446 20.09 31.39 3.13
CA GLU A 446 20.96 32.55 2.93
C GLU A 446 20.33 33.82 3.53
N GLU A 447 21.14 34.83 3.87
CA GLU A 447 20.58 36.11 4.31
C GLU A 447 19.81 36.76 3.14
N PRO A 448 18.62 37.36 3.34
CA PRO A 448 17.83 37.93 2.24
C PRO A 448 18.53 39.00 1.40
N GLU A 449 19.64 39.56 1.89
CA GLU A 449 20.47 40.54 1.19
C GLU A 449 21.39 39.91 0.13
N ASP A 450 21.65 38.60 0.24
CA ASP A 450 22.56 37.84 -0.61
C ASP A 450 21.83 36.91 -1.60
N PHE A 451 20.50 36.76 -1.49
CA PHE A 451 19.67 36.09 -2.49
C PHE A 451 19.96 36.60 -3.91
N ASP A 452 20.14 35.69 -4.86
CA ASP A 452 20.52 36.04 -6.23
C ASP A 452 19.32 36.46 -7.10
N ALA A 453 18.11 36.20 -6.61
CA ALA A 453 16.81 36.46 -7.23
C ALA A 453 16.57 35.71 -8.54
N ASP A 454 17.25 34.58 -8.76
CA ASP A 454 16.87 33.57 -9.75
C ASP A 454 15.82 32.63 -9.12
N THR A 455 14.72 32.41 -9.83
CA THR A 455 13.63 31.56 -9.33
C THR A 455 13.84 30.09 -9.66
N ALA A 456 14.97 29.76 -10.28
CA ALA A 456 15.34 28.39 -10.66
C ALA A 456 16.38 27.78 -9.71
N THR A 457 16.79 28.51 -8.66
CA THR A 457 17.82 28.09 -7.72
C THR A 457 17.30 28.24 -6.30
N SER A 458 17.56 27.25 -5.44
CA SER A 458 17.24 27.34 -4.02
C SER A 458 18.24 28.24 -3.26
N GLU A 459 17.71 28.95 -2.26
CA GLU A 459 18.47 29.74 -1.28
C GLU A 459 18.53 29.04 0.09
N GLY A 460 18.25 27.73 0.12
CA GLY A 460 18.19 26.89 1.31
C GLY A 460 19.19 25.73 1.28
N ILE A 461 19.52 25.18 2.44
CA ILE A 461 20.38 24.01 2.58
C ILE A 461 20.05 23.26 3.88
N PHE A 462 20.12 21.93 3.87
CA PHE A 462 20.19 21.13 5.09
C PHE A 462 21.65 20.96 5.53
N VAL A 463 21.93 21.26 6.80
CA VAL A 463 23.26 21.08 7.39
C VAL A 463 23.24 19.87 8.31
N ASP A 464 23.90 18.80 7.88
CA ASP A 464 24.15 17.62 8.71
C ASP A 464 25.31 17.92 9.66
N ASP A 465 25.07 17.76 10.97
CA ASP A 465 26.04 18.09 12.01
C ASP A 465 26.89 16.90 12.48
N SER A 466 26.68 15.71 11.92
CA SER A 466 27.32 14.45 12.28
C SER A 466 28.85 14.47 12.12
N GLY A 467 29.36 15.31 11.22
CA GLY A 467 30.79 15.51 10.97
C GLY A 467 31.51 16.36 12.04
N LEU A 468 30.78 17.00 12.96
CA LEU A 468 31.38 17.88 13.96
C LEU A 468 32.11 17.10 15.06
N ALA A 469 33.35 17.51 15.35
CA ALA A 469 34.14 16.91 16.43
C ALA A 469 33.52 17.10 17.84
N ALA A 470 32.60 18.06 18.00
CA ALA A 470 31.81 18.27 19.19
C ALA A 470 30.46 18.90 18.80
N PRO A 471 29.33 18.41 19.33
CA PRO A 471 28.02 19.00 19.06
C PRO A 471 27.98 20.49 19.42
N LEU A 472 27.38 21.29 18.56
CA LEU A 472 27.11 22.70 18.79
C LEU A 472 25.63 22.94 18.47
N ASP A 473 24.88 23.15 19.55
CA ASP A 473 23.47 23.53 19.58
C ASP A 473 23.26 24.89 18.90
N VAL A 474 22.35 24.98 17.94
CA VAL A 474 21.89 26.23 17.32
C VAL A 474 20.49 26.60 17.82
N ALA A 475 19.88 27.62 17.23
CA ALA A 475 18.49 27.97 17.46
C ALA A 475 17.95 28.67 16.22
N GLU A 476 16.65 28.54 15.95
CA GLU A 476 15.97 29.31 14.92
C GLU A 476 16.27 30.82 15.01
N GLY A 477 16.61 31.42 13.87
CA GLY A 477 17.00 32.82 13.76
C GLY A 477 18.45 33.14 14.11
N ASP A 478 19.27 32.15 14.47
CA ASP A 478 20.73 32.33 14.59
C ASP A 478 21.39 32.50 13.22
N ILE A 479 22.39 33.38 13.12
CA ILE A 479 23.33 33.40 11.99
C ILE A 479 24.53 32.54 12.35
N VAL A 480 24.81 31.53 11.53
CA VAL A 480 25.88 30.57 11.71
C VAL A 480 26.82 30.56 10.51
N ARG A 481 28.11 30.31 10.79
CA ARG A 481 29.09 29.93 9.77
C ARG A 481 29.39 28.45 9.87
N VAL A 482 29.36 27.77 8.75
CA VAL A 482 29.58 26.33 8.65
C VAL A 482 30.64 26.08 7.59
N VAL A 483 31.67 25.30 7.93
CA VAL A 483 32.56 24.65 6.95
C VAL A 483 32.11 23.21 6.84
N GLY A 484 31.92 22.73 5.62
CA GLY A 484 31.47 21.37 5.38
C GLY A 484 31.68 20.94 3.93
N ILE A 485 31.42 19.66 3.66
CA ILE A 485 31.48 19.08 2.31
C ILE A 485 30.05 18.97 1.78
N VAL A 486 29.83 19.45 0.56
CA VAL A 486 28.54 19.32 -0.14
C VAL A 486 28.37 17.88 -0.62
N GLN A 487 27.20 17.29 -0.35
CA GLN A 487 26.82 15.92 -0.73
C GLN A 487 25.36 15.88 -1.18
N GLU A 488 24.99 14.75 -1.78
CA GLU A 488 23.60 14.38 -2.04
C GLU A 488 23.24 13.24 -1.08
N ASP A 489 22.13 13.37 -0.37
CA ASP A 489 21.60 12.36 0.53
C ASP A 489 20.13 12.09 0.18
N PHE A 490 19.83 10.88 -0.30
CA PHE A 490 18.50 10.51 -0.83
C PHE A 490 17.93 11.50 -1.87
N GLY A 491 18.81 12.16 -2.63
CA GLY A 491 18.47 13.17 -3.63
C GLY A 491 18.26 14.59 -3.09
N ARG A 492 18.57 14.82 -1.81
CA ARG A 492 18.62 16.14 -1.18
C ARG A 492 20.04 16.69 -1.15
N THR A 493 20.22 17.97 -1.45
CA THR A 493 21.50 18.64 -1.25
C THR A 493 21.78 18.88 0.24
N VAL A 494 22.87 18.30 0.76
CA VAL A 494 23.28 18.39 2.17
C VAL A 494 24.69 18.96 2.32
N LEU A 495 24.92 19.78 3.36
CA LEU A 495 26.25 20.19 3.79
C LEU A 495 26.67 19.44 5.06
N VAL A 496 27.57 18.46 4.94
CA VAL A 496 28.10 17.73 6.10
C VAL A 496 29.15 18.58 6.81
N ALA A 497 28.78 19.11 7.98
CA ALA A 497 29.55 20.09 8.72
C ALA A 497 30.82 19.49 9.37
N SER A 498 31.98 20.08 9.10
CA SER A 498 33.26 19.75 9.74
C SER A 498 33.67 20.78 10.79
N GLN A 499 33.22 22.03 10.64
CA GLN A 499 33.40 23.12 11.62
C GLN A 499 32.18 24.03 11.63
N MET A 500 31.82 24.54 12.81
CA MET A 500 30.70 25.47 12.94
C MET A 500 30.94 26.55 13.99
N ARG A 501 30.38 27.74 13.78
CA ARG A 501 30.37 28.85 14.74
C ARG A 501 29.10 29.69 14.60
N VAL A 502 28.39 29.91 15.71
CA VAL A 502 27.35 30.94 15.80
C VAL A 502 27.98 32.33 15.77
N GLU A 503 27.67 33.13 14.75
CA GLU A 503 28.13 34.52 14.60
C GLU A 503 27.25 35.48 15.41
N VAL A 504 25.93 35.33 15.25
CA VAL A 504 24.93 36.18 15.89
C VAL A 504 23.76 35.32 16.33
N ALA A 505 23.67 35.06 17.63
CA ALA A 505 22.53 34.36 18.20
C ALA A 505 21.28 35.26 18.21
N GLY A 506 20.13 34.72 17.81
CA GLY A 506 18.84 35.40 17.70
C GLY A 506 18.92 36.66 16.84
N ALA A 507 19.54 36.55 15.67
CA ALA A 507 19.63 37.65 14.70
C ALA A 507 18.22 38.02 14.18
N TYR A 508 17.38 37.01 13.98
CA TYR A 508 15.96 37.13 13.66
C TYR A 508 15.14 36.71 14.89
N GLU A 509 14.14 37.52 15.26
CA GLU A 509 13.24 37.22 16.39
C GLU A 509 12.13 36.26 15.98
N ASP A 510 11.78 36.24 14.69
CA ASP A 510 10.72 35.44 14.10
C ASP A 510 11.20 34.99 12.71
N ILE A 511 11.31 33.68 12.49
CA ILE A 511 11.75 33.12 11.21
C ILE A 511 10.70 33.32 10.10
N ALA A 512 9.44 33.62 10.44
CA ALA A 512 8.42 33.96 9.45
C ALA A 512 8.78 35.20 8.62
N ASP A 513 9.62 36.11 9.15
CA ASP A 513 10.13 37.26 8.40
C ASP A 513 11.09 36.86 7.26
N LEU A 514 11.57 35.60 7.24
CA LEU A 514 12.44 35.02 6.20
C LEU A 514 11.69 34.18 5.18
N ALA A 515 10.47 33.73 5.49
CA ALA A 515 9.71 32.83 4.65
C ALA A 515 9.40 33.45 3.27
N VAL A 516 9.57 32.66 2.22
CA VAL A 516 9.19 33.07 0.86
C VAL A 516 7.70 32.80 0.64
N GLU A 517 6.91 33.86 0.50
CA GLU A 517 5.48 33.74 0.16
C GLU A 517 5.31 33.11 -1.23
N THR A 518 4.56 32.02 -1.31
CA THR A 518 4.21 31.34 -2.57
C THR A 518 2.82 30.68 -2.50
N ASP A 519 2.30 30.33 -3.67
CA ASP A 519 1.28 29.27 -3.81
C ASP A 519 2.03 27.91 -3.76
N LEU A 520 1.34 26.79 -3.56
CA LEU A 520 1.94 25.45 -3.59
C LEU A 520 2.67 25.27 -4.93
N PRO A 521 4.01 25.10 -4.92
CA PRO A 521 4.74 24.90 -6.16
C PRO A 521 4.33 23.58 -6.80
N GLY A 522 4.10 23.62 -8.11
CA GLY A 522 3.90 22.41 -8.91
C GLY A 522 5.12 21.51 -8.81
N LEU A 523 4.95 20.20 -9.04
CA LEU A 523 5.95 19.19 -8.74
C LEU A 523 7.31 19.46 -9.43
N GLU A 524 7.28 19.94 -10.67
CA GLU A 524 8.50 20.29 -11.45
C GLU A 524 9.22 21.56 -10.94
N ASP A 525 8.55 22.39 -10.13
CA ASP A 525 9.09 23.66 -9.63
C ASP A 525 9.57 23.55 -8.15
N ARG A 526 9.33 22.42 -7.46
CA ARG A 526 9.66 22.24 -6.03
C ARG A 526 11.16 22.23 -5.74
N GLU A 527 11.96 21.79 -6.70
CA GLU A 527 13.42 21.78 -6.60
C GLU A 527 14.00 23.18 -6.33
N ALA A 528 13.42 24.22 -6.94
CA ALA A 528 13.86 25.60 -6.72
C ALA A 528 13.58 26.10 -5.28
N PHE A 529 12.85 25.32 -4.48
CA PHE A 529 12.57 25.59 -3.07
C PHE A 529 13.23 24.59 -2.12
N GLU A 530 14.04 23.64 -2.60
CA GLU A 530 14.65 22.61 -1.75
C GLU A 530 15.37 23.24 -0.54
N SER A 531 15.07 22.77 0.66
CA SER A 531 15.57 23.27 1.94
C SER A 531 15.21 24.74 2.27
N MET A 532 14.33 25.40 1.51
CA MET A 532 13.87 26.77 1.79
C MET A 532 12.66 26.80 2.72
N LEU A 533 12.63 27.79 3.61
CA LEU A 533 11.44 28.17 4.36
C LEU A 533 10.48 28.94 3.46
N ILE A 534 9.26 28.43 3.31
CA ILE A 534 8.19 29.05 2.52
C ILE A 534 6.95 29.34 3.38
N GLU A 535 6.14 30.30 2.96
CA GLU A 535 4.78 30.51 3.47
C GLU A 535 3.79 30.25 2.34
N ILE A 536 2.98 29.20 2.47
CA ILE A 536 1.89 28.92 1.54
C ILE A 536 0.67 29.70 1.99
N THR A 537 0.31 30.72 1.22
CA THR A 537 -0.77 31.67 1.58
C THR A 537 -2.12 31.33 0.96
N GLU A 538 -2.13 30.45 -0.04
CA GLU A 538 -3.38 29.87 -0.53
C GLU A 538 -3.92 28.82 0.44
N THR A 539 -5.22 28.54 0.34
CA THR A 539 -5.87 27.59 1.23
C THR A 539 -5.48 26.17 0.85
N LEU A 540 -4.93 25.42 1.79
CA LEU A 540 -4.70 23.99 1.68
C LEU A 540 -5.77 23.24 2.47
N THR A 541 -6.20 22.09 1.95
CA THR A 541 -7.21 21.23 2.58
C THR A 541 -6.59 19.87 2.90
N ILE A 542 -6.80 19.36 4.11
CA ILE A 542 -6.31 18.02 4.53
C ILE A 542 -7.04 16.94 3.72
N THR A 543 -6.31 16.08 3.03
CA THR A 543 -6.88 15.04 2.17
C THR A 543 -6.58 13.62 2.62
N GLU A 544 -5.47 13.37 3.31
CA GLU A 544 -5.05 12.03 3.75
C GLU A 544 -4.36 12.06 5.11
N SER A 545 -4.53 10.98 5.90
CA SER A 545 -3.90 10.79 7.22
C SER A 545 -3.48 9.34 7.48
N PHE A 546 -3.45 8.46 6.48
CA PHE A 546 -3.13 7.04 6.68
C PHE A 546 -1.76 6.82 7.33
N ASP A 547 -0.74 7.57 6.90
CA ASP A 547 0.63 7.48 7.39
C ASP A 547 0.87 8.24 8.71
N TYR A 548 -0.14 8.95 9.21
CA TYR A 548 0.00 9.91 10.29
C TYR A 548 0.51 9.30 11.60
N GLU A 549 -0.07 8.20 12.08
CA GLU A 549 0.33 7.70 13.40
C GLU A 549 1.77 7.13 13.39
N GLN A 550 2.23 6.59 12.25
CA GLN A 550 3.52 5.91 12.17
C GLN A 550 4.65 6.81 11.69
N PHE A 551 4.34 7.76 10.81
CA PHE A 551 5.32 8.63 10.16
C PHE A 551 5.08 10.11 10.47
N GLY A 552 3.99 10.46 11.16
CA GLY A 552 3.67 11.86 11.44
C GLY A 552 3.19 12.65 10.22
N GLU A 553 2.89 11.95 9.13
CA GLU A 553 2.62 12.54 7.82
C GLU A 553 1.11 12.71 7.56
N ILE A 554 0.73 13.89 7.07
CA ILE A 554 -0.59 14.16 6.50
C ILE A 554 -0.43 14.72 5.08
N THR A 555 -1.36 14.42 4.18
CA THR A 555 -1.35 15.03 2.85
C THR A 555 -2.37 16.16 2.79
N VAL A 556 -1.98 17.27 2.15
CA VAL A 556 -2.85 18.41 1.89
C VAL A 556 -2.91 18.74 0.39
N SER A 557 -4.01 19.36 -0.02
CA SER A 557 -4.31 19.73 -1.41
C SER A 557 -4.59 21.22 -1.56
N SER A 558 -4.05 21.86 -2.60
CA SER A 558 -4.41 23.25 -2.98
C SER A 558 -5.76 23.37 -3.70
N GLU A 559 -6.33 22.24 -4.13
CA GLU A 559 -7.55 22.18 -4.94
C GLU A 559 -8.79 21.79 -4.11
N GLY A 560 -8.66 21.78 -2.78
CA GLY A 560 -9.70 21.33 -1.86
C GLY A 560 -9.78 19.80 -1.79
N VAL A 561 -10.98 19.28 -1.53
CA VAL A 561 -11.25 17.84 -1.57
C VAL A 561 -11.10 17.32 -3.00
N LEU A 562 -10.27 16.29 -3.17
CA LEU A 562 -10.02 15.62 -4.44
C LEU A 562 -10.95 14.44 -4.63
N TYR A 563 -11.34 14.14 -5.87
CA TYR A 563 -12.31 13.11 -6.20
C TYR A 563 -11.68 11.99 -7.01
N GLN A 564 -12.01 10.76 -6.65
CA GLN A 564 -11.69 9.57 -7.44
C GLN A 564 -12.17 9.77 -8.88
N TYR A 565 -11.31 9.49 -9.86
CA TYR A 565 -11.59 9.84 -11.26
C TYR A 565 -12.97 9.34 -11.74
N THR A 566 -13.30 8.09 -11.40
CA THR A 566 -14.56 7.43 -11.78
C THR A 566 -15.76 7.77 -10.87
N GLN A 567 -15.61 8.66 -9.88
CA GLN A 567 -16.75 9.26 -9.18
C GLN A 567 -17.46 10.28 -10.09
N LEU A 568 -16.69 11.07 -10.84
CA LEU A 568 -17.23 12.17 -11.66
C LEU A 568 -17.19 11.87 -13.16
N ASN A 569 -16.29 11.00 -13.62
CA ASN A 569 -16.04 10.70 -15.03
C ASN A 569 -16.28 9.23 -15.37
N ALA A 570 -16.67 8.93 -16.60
CA ALA A 570 -16.68 7.54 -17.06
C ALA A 570 -15.23 6.99 -17.11
N PRO A 571 -15.01 5.68 -16.88
CA PRO A 571 -13.69 5.06 -16.97
C PRO A 571 -12.97 5.41 -18.29
N ASP A 572 -11.74 5.91 -18.20
CA ASP A 572 -10.90 6.30 -19.34
C ASP A 572 -9.42 6.38 -18.91
N VAL A 573 -8.55 5.64 -19.60
CA VAL A 573 -7.11 5.52 -19.26
C VAL A 573 -6.38 6.86 -19.32
N ASP A 574 -6.61 7.64 -20.39
CA ASP A 574 -5.93 8.93 -20.56
C ASP A 574 -6.42 9.95 -19.51
N GLY A 575 -7.72 9.94 -19.21
CA GLY A 575 -8.34 10.77 -18.19
C GLY A 575 -7.87 10.43 -16.77
N ASN A 576 -7.78 9.14 -16.43
CA ASN A 576 -7.27 8.68 -15.14
C ASN A 576 -5.79 9.02 -14.94
N ALA A 577 -4.95 8.81 -15.97
CA ALA A 577 -3.55 9.21 -15.92
C ALA A 577 -3.38 10.74 -15.76
N ALA A 578 -4.23 11.53 -16.41
CA ALA A 578 -4.25 12.97 -16.24
C ALA A 578 -4.73 13.40 -14.84
N ASN A 579 -5.68 12.67 -14.23
CA ASN A 579 -6.12 12.88 -12.86
C ASN A 579 -4.98 12.60 -11.87
N ALA A 580 -4.28 11.48 -12.01
CA ALA A 580 -3.13 11.15 -11.15
C ALA A 580 -2.02 12.22 -11.21
N ALA A 581 -1.70 12.70 -12.42
CA ALA A 581 -0.74 13.80 -12.58
C ALA A 581 -1.24 15.12 -11.96
N PHE A 582 -2.55 15.40 -12.07
CA PHE A 582 -3.17 16.57 -11.42
C PHE A 582 -3.12 16.47 -9.90
N VAL A 583 -3.43 15.31 -9.32
CA VAL A 583 -3.34 15.07 -7.87
C VAL A 583 -1.91 15.30 -7.39
N ALA A 584 -0.91 14.64 -8.01
CA ALA A 584 0.50 14.78 -7.62
C ALA A 584 1.03 16.22 -7.70
N ASP A 585 0.57 17.01 -8.67
CA ASP A 585 0.99 18.41 -8.83
C ASP A 585 0.37 19.35 -7.78
N ASN A 586 -0.78 18.98 -7.22
CA ASN A 586 -1.58 19.82 -6.30
C ASN A 586 -1.61 19.30 -4.87
N THR A 587 -0.86 18.24 -4.54
CA THR A 587 -0.73 17.72 -3.18
C THR A 587 0.70 17.78 -2.65
N ILE A 588 0.84 17.93 -1.34
CA ILE A 588 2.11 17.84 -0.63
C ILE A 588 1.89 17.24 0.76
N GLN A 589 2.87 16.51 1.27
CA GLN A 589 2.83 16.01 2.65
C GLN A 589 3.31 17.10 3.61
N ILE A 590 2.69 17.19 4.78
CA ILE A 590 3.21 17.89 5.95
C ILE A 590 3.65 16.82 6.94
N ASP A 591 4.87 16.97 7.43
CA ASP A 591 5.59 15.96 8.20
C ASP A 591 6.05 16.55 9.53
N ASP A 592 6.15 15.69 10.54
CA ASP A 592 6.42 16.03 11.94
C ASP A 592 7.89 16.37 12.27
N GLY A 593 8.78 16.27 11.28
CA GLY A 593 10.20 16.53 11.44
C GLY A 593 11.01 15.37 11.99
N SER A 594 10.52 14.14 11.84
CA SER A 594 11.26 12.92 12.10
C SER A 594 11.34 12.05 10.86
N ASP A 595 12.41 11.27 10.72
CA ASP A 595 12.54 10.29 9.64
C ASP A 595 12.23 8.87 10.15
N GLY A 596 11.48 8.14 9.32
CA GLY A 596 11.18 6.74 9.54
C GLY A 596 10.06 6.48 10.53
N ARG A 597 9.87 5.19 10.79
CA ARG A 597 8.72 4.69 11.54
C ARG A 597 8.87 4.91 13.04
N ARG A 598 7.86 5.51 13.67
CA ARG A 598 7.78 5.65 15.13
C ARG A 598 7.87 4.30 15.83
N SER A 599 8.74 4.23 16.84
CA SER A 599 8.93 3.02 17.66
C SER A 599 7.98 2.94 18.87
N ASP A 600 7.31 4.05 19.19
CA ASP A 600 6.26 4.21 20.21
C ASP A 600 5.27 5.28 19.73
N LEU A 601 3.97 5.05 19.93
CA LEU A 601 2.91 6.01 19.59
C LEU A 601 2.51 6.90 20.77
N SER A 602 3.06 6.70 21.97
CA SER A 602 2.63 7.40 23.19
C SER A 602 3.58 8.51 23.62
N PRO A 603 3.17 9.78 23.58
CA PRO A 603 1.93 10.34 22.98
C PRO A 603 1.99 10.53 21.46
N LEU A 604 0.83 10.62 20.79
CA LEU A 604 0.72 11.13 19.42
C LEU A 604 0.69 12.68 19.42
N PHE A 605 1.32 13.28 18.41
CA PHE A 605 1.45 14.72 18.21
C PHE A 605 1.04 15.13 16.79
N GLU A 606 0.42 16.30 16.67
CA GLU A 606 0.25 17.03 15.41
C GLU A 606 1.61 17.40 14.81
N PRO A 607 1.70 17.72 13.49
CA PRO A 607 2.99 17.94 12.83
C PRO A 607 3.83 19.09 13.42
N ASP A 608 3.23 20.01 14.17
CA ASP A 608 3.96 21.09 14.85
C ASP A 608 4.51 20.69 16.24
N GLY A 609 4.17 19.51 16.74
CA GLY A 609 4.56 18.96 18.04
C GLY A 609 3.54 19.17 19.16
N ASP A 610 2.38 19.76 18.89
CA ASP A 610 1.29 19.82 19.86
C ASP A 610 0.59 18.46 20.01
N LEU A 611 0.01 18.19 21.19
CA LEU A 611 -0.71 16.93 21.40
C LEU A 611 -1.97 16.90 20.55
N ILE A 612 -2.15 15.83 19.78
CA ILE A 612 -3.38 15.65 19.02
C ILE A 612 -4.60 15.59 19.95
N GLY A 613 -5.66 16.31 19.55
CA GLY A 613 -6.94 16.29 20.23
C GLY A 613 -7.64 14.92 20.15
N GLY A 614 -8.48 14.62 21.15
CA GLY A 614 -9.43 13.49 21.04
C GLY A 614 -10.48 13.75 19.95
N VAL A 615 -11.31 12.74 19.63
CA VAL A 615 -12.27 12.79 18.50
C VAL A 615 -13.19 14.01 18.46
N ALA A 616 -13.45 14.69 19.57
CA ALA A 616 -14.29 15.90 19.57
C ALA A 616 -13.56 17.15 19.02
N ASP A 617 -12.26 17.26 19.30
CA ASP A 617 -11.48 18.49 19.12
C ASP A 617 -10.34 18.33 18.10
N GLY A 618 -9.97 17.10 17.72
CA GLY A 618 -8.88 16.87 16.78
C GLY A 618 -9.27 16.97 15.30
N PRO A 619 -8.25 16.92 14.41
CA PRO A 619 -8.37 17.24 13.00
C PRO A 619 -9.30 16.29 12.22
N ARG A 620 -9.81 16.79 11.09
CA ARG A 620 -10.61 16.03 10.12
C ARG A 620 -10.09 16.25 8.71
N LEU A 621 -10.21 15.23 7.88
CA LEU A 621 -10.02 15.35 6.44
C LEU A 621 -11.09 16.29 5.88
N GLY A 622 -10.79 17.02 4.82
CA GLY A 622 -11.61 18.09 4.27
C GLY A 622 -11.57 19.41 5.06
N GLN A 623 -10.85 19.49 6.19
CA GLN A 623 -10.60 20.78 6.85
C GLN A 623 -9.55 21.58 6.09
N ASP A 624 -9.75 22.89 6.07
CA ASP A 624 -8.83 23.86 5.49
C ASP A 624 -7.79 24.21 6.55
N LEU A 625 -6.58 24.54 6.15
CA LEU A 625 -5.55 25.06 7.04
C LEU A 625 -5.50 26.59 6.98
N GLU A 626 -5.15 27.22 8.10
CA GLU A 626 -4.61 28.59 8.07
C GLU A 626 -3.28 28.59 7.25
N PRO A 627 -2.81 29.76 6.76
CA PRO A 627 -1.54 29.83 6.03
C PRO A 627 -0.41 29.13 6.77
N ILE A 628 0.30 28.25 6.07
CA ILE A 628 1.29 27.36 6.67
C ILE A 628 2.70 27.79 6.31
N ILE A 629 3.57 27.78 7.31
CA ILE A 629 5.01 28.04 7.15
C ILE A 629 5.73 26.72 7.36
N GLY A 630 6.55 26.31 6.38
CA GLY A 630 7.29 25.06 6.44
C GLY A 630 8.53 25.10 5.56
N VAL A 631 9.48 24.22 5.85
CA VAL A 631 10.65 24.00 5.01
C VAL A 631 10.31 22.95 3.96
N VAL A 632 10.55 23.25 2.68
CA VAL A 632 10.40 22.25 1.60
C VAL A 632 11.59 21.30 1.67
N ASP A 633 11.36 20.07 2.07
CA ASP A 633 12.36 19.02 2.18
C ASP A 633 12.17 18.00 1.07
N PHE A 634 13.26 17.41 0.58
CA PHE A 634 13.22 16.26 -0.32
C PHE A 634 13.84 15.07 0.42
N ASN A 635 13.12 13.97 0.55
CA ASN A 635 13.68 12.75 1.12
C ASN A 635 12.93 11.54 0.59
N PHE A 636 13.62 10.39 0.48
CA PHE A 636 13.05 9.12 -0.01
C PHE A 636 12.26 9.22 -1.34
N GLY A 637 12.61 10.19 -2.19
CA GLY A 637 11.98 10.37 -3.51
C GLY A 637 10.76 11.29 -3.54
N GLU A 638 10.39 11.95 -2.43
CA GLU A 638 9.22 12.83 -2.37
C GLU A 638 9.55 14.18 -1.71
N TYR A 639 8.83 15.23 -2.13
CA TYR A 639 8.88 16.54 -1.48
C TYR A 639 7.82 16.63 -0.37
N LYS A 640 8.22 17.13 0.79
CA LYS A 640 7.34 17.37 1.94
C LYS A 640 7.63 18.70 2.62
N LEU A 641 6.69 19.15 3.46
CA LEU A 641 6.84 20.32 4.32
C LEU A 641 7.19 19.87 5.73
N ARG A 642 8.38 20.24 6.20
CA ARG A 642 8.80 20.08 7.60
C ARG A 642 8.44 21.33 8.37
N LEU A 643 7.71 21.20 9.47
CA LEU A 643 7.33 22.36 10.28
C LEU A 643 8.43 22.70 11.29
N PRO A 644 9.01 23.93 11.24
CA PRO A 644 9.94 24.39 12.27
C PRO A 644 9.22 24.60 13.60
N GLN A 645 9.96 24.66 14.71
CA GLN A 645 9.42 24.80 16.07
C GLN A 645 8.55 26.06 16.25
N ALA A 646 8.87 27.15 15.56
CA ALA A 646 8.06 28.36 15.62
C ALA A 646 6.79 28.32 14.74
N ALA A 647 6.65 27.35 13.83
CA ALA A 647 5.45 27.19 13.00
C ALA A 647 4.32 26.49 13.77
N SER A 648 3.09 26.67 13.30
CA SER A 648 1.89 26.06 13.88
C SER A 648 1.11 25.32 12.81
N PHE A 649 0.54 24.18 13.18
CA PHE A 649 -0.42 23.44 12.38
C PHE A 649 -1.83 23.75 12.90
N GLU A 650 -2.64 24.47 12.10
CA GLU A 650 -3.94 24.95 12.57
C GLU A 650 -5.04 24.65 11.53
N ALA A 651 -5.83 23.62 11.82
CA ALA A 651 -7.01 23.27 11.02
C ALA A 651 -8.21 24.16 11.36
N ILE A 652 -8.86 24.70 10.33
CA ILE A 652 -10.05 25.55 10.43
C ILE A 652 -11.28 24.68 10.62
N ALA A 653 -11.64 24.42 11.87
CA ALA A 653 -12.75 23.52 12.22
C ALA A 653 -14.08 23.84 11.53
N GLU A 654 -14.37 25.11 11.22
CA GLU A 654 -15.59 25.52 10.54
C GLU A 654 -15.65 25.20 9.04
N SER A 655 -14.54 24.82 8.37
CA SER A 655 -14.57 24.48 6.94
C SER A 655 -15.14 23.07 6.70
N ASN A 656 -14.84 22.12 7.58
CA ASN A 656 -15.50 20.81 7.64
C ASN A 656 -15.85 20.43 9.10
N PRO A 657 -16.96 20.97 9.66
CA PRO A 657 -17.35 20.69 11.03
C PRO A 657 -17.88 19.27 11.17
N ARG A 658 -17.48 18.59 12.25
CA ARG A 658 -18.01 17.26 12.58
C ARG A 658 -19.53 17.31 12.76
N PRO A 659 -20.31 16.45 12.09
CA PRO A 659 -21.75 16.39 12.30
C PRO A 659 -22.11 16.04 13.76
N GLU A 660 -22.85 16.92 14.44
CA GLU A 660 -23.30 16.67 15.83
C GLU A 660 -24.54 15.76 15.91
N GLU A 661 -25.33 15.69 14.84
CA GLU A 661 -26.60 14.95 14.76
C GLU A 661 -26.72 14.25 13.40
N ALA A 662 -27.48 13.16 13.34
CA ALA A 662 -27.80 12.51 12.06
C ALA A 662 -28.70 13.42 11.18
N PRO A 663 -28.46 13.47 9.85
CA PRO A 663 -29.26 14.28 8.93
C PRO A 663 -30.77 13.98 8.98
N ASP A 664 -31.59 15.03 8.94
CA ASP A 664 -33.05 14.92 8.80
C ASP A 664 -33.43 14.72 7.33
N VAL A 665 -33.70 13.47 6.97
CA VAL A 665 -34.16 13.07 5.63
C VAL A 665 -35.68 13.14 5.46
N GLY A 666 -36.43 13.53 6.50
CA GLY A 666 -37.90 13.52 6.48
C GLY A 666 -38.51 12.11 6.45
N GLY A 667 -39.79 12.04 6.06
CA GLY A 667 -40.54 10.80 5.95
C GLY A 667 -41.19 10.31 7.24
N SER A 668 -42.05 9.31 7.13
CA SER A 668 -42.57 8.53 8.26
C SER A 668 -41.65 7.37 8.65
N LEU A 669 -40.81 6.90 7.72
CA LEU A 669 -39.80 5.86 7.95
C LEU A 669 -38.40 6.31 7.53
N LYS A 670 -37.38 5.79 8.21
CA LYS A 670 -35.98 5.87 7.81
C LYS A 670 -35.41 4.49 7.49
N VAL A 671 -34.69 4.39 6.38
CA VAL A 671 -33.96 3.18 5.95
C VAL A 671 -32.49 3.53 5.76
N VAL A 672 -31.57 2.70 6.26
CA VAL A 672 -30.13 2.98 6.25
C VAL A 672 -29.36 1.84 5.57
N SER A 673 -28.39 2.16 4.72
CA SER A 673 -27.30 1.24 4.33
C SER A 673 -26.09 1.51 5.23
N PHE A 674 -25.59 0.50 5.93
CA PHE A 674 -24.57 0.68 6.96
C PHE A 674 -23.52 -0.44 6.95
N ASN A 675 -22.30 -0.11 6.54
CA ASN A 675 -21.12 -0.95 6.77
C ASN A 675 -20.69 -0.82 8.23
N VAL A 676 -20.57 -1.95 8.93
CA VAL A 676 -20.22 -2.00 10.37
C VAL A 676 -18.76 -2.35 10.65
N LEU A 677 -17.90 -2.30 9.61
CA LEU A 677 -16.45 -2.50 9.66
C LEU A 677 -16.07 -3.84 10.30
N ASN A 678 -16.43 -4.93 9.65
CA ASN A 678 -16.20 -6.30 10.12
C ASN A 678 -16.63 -6.51 11.58
N TYR A 679 -17.92 -6.40 11.90
CA TYR A 679 -18.41 -6.69 13.25
C TYR A 679 -18.51 -8.20 13.49
N PHE A 680 -17.51 -8.76 14.16
CA PHE A 680 -17.42 -10.18 14.50
C PHE A 680 -17.40 -10.37 16.02
N THR A 681 -18.11 -11.40 16.46
CA THR A 681 -18.12 -11.86 17.85
C THR A 681 -17.11 -13.00 18.09
N THR A 682 -16.68 -13.68 17.04
CA THR A 682 -15.55 -14.61 17.07
C THR A 682 -14.24 -13.84 16.95
N LEU A 683 -13.40 -13.88 17.99
CA LEU A 683 -12.15 -13.11 18.06
C LEU A 683 -10.89 -13.97 17.79
N GLU A 684 -10.99 -15.29 17.92
CA GLU A 684 -9.87 -16.21 17.74
C GLU A 684 -10.34 -17.51 17.08
N GLY A 685 -9.45 -18.17 16.34
CA GLY A 685 -9.71 -19.48 15.76
C GLY A 685 -10.42 -19.38 14.41
N LEU A 686 -11.52 -20.13 14.25
CA LEU A 686 -12.36 -20.08 13.06
C LEU A 686 -13.78 -19.72 13.48
N THR A 687 -14.47 -18.96 12.66
CA THR A 687 -15.93 -18.73 12.73
C THR A 687 -16.68 -20.05 12.57
N ASP A 688 -17.98 -20.04 12.89
CA ASP A 688 -18.81 -21.24 12.82
C ASP A 688 -19.00 -21.78 11.39
N ASN A 689 -18.87 -20.92 10.37
CA ASN A 689 -18.82 -21.34 8.97
C ASN A 689 -17.43 -21.82 8.49
N GLY A 690 -16.42 -21.79 9.37
CA GLY A 690 -15.09 -22.37 9.14
C GLY A 690 -14.05 -21.41 8.57
N ASN A 691 -14.33 -20.11 8.53
CA ASN A 691 -13.43 -19.08 8.03
C ASN A 691 -12.65 -18.39 9.14
N THR A 692 -11.64 -17.59 8.78
CA THR A 692 -10.88 -16.78 9.74
C THR A 692 -11.74 -15.59 10.21
N PRO A 693 -11.81 -15.30 11.53
CA PRO A 693 -12.47 -14.10 12.01
C PRO A 693 -11.79 -12.82 11.49
N ARG A 694 -12.54 -11.71 11.47
CA ARG A 694 -12.10 -10.38 11.03
C ARG A 694 -12.58 -9.31 12.03
N GLY A 695 -12.09 -8.09 11.92
CA GLY A 695 -12.52 -6.99 12.78
C GLY A 695 -11.77 -6.97 14.11
N ALA A 696 -12.49 -6.86 15.23
CA ALA A 696 -11.89 -6.82 16.56
C ALA A 696 -11.03 -8.06 16.85
N GLU A 697 -9.80 -7.85 17.35
CA GLU A 697 -8.87 -8.91 17.72
C GLU A 697 -8.89 -9.19 19.24
N SER A 698 -9.50 -8.30 20.02
CA SER A 698 -9.62 -8.41 21.46
C SER A 698 -11.05 -8.18 21.99
N PRO A 699 -11.40 -8.73 23.17
CA PRO A 699 -12.68 -8.41 23.80
C PRO A 699 -12.84 -6.93 24.16
N GLU A 700 -11.75 -6.19 24.28
CA GLU A 700 -11.79 -4.75 24.54
C GLU A 700 -12.14 -3.97 23.27
N GLU A 701 -11.53 -4.32 22.13
CA GLU A 701 -11.88 -3.78 20.81
C GLU A 701 -13.31 -4.08 20.41
N LEU A 702 -13.80 -5.31 20.65
CA LEU A 702 -15.20 -5.66 20.38
C LEU A 702 -16.15 -4.76 21.17
N GLU A 703 -15.83 -4.48 22.45
CA GLU A 703 -16.65 -3.55 23.24
C GLU A 703 -16.58 -2.12 22.69
N ARG A 704 -15.38 -1.66 22.29
CA ARG A 704 -15.19 -0.32 21.71
C ARG A 704 -15.95 -0.15 20.39
N GLN A 705 -15.86 -1.14 19.51
CA GLN A 705 -16.58 -1.18 18.23
C GLN A 705 -18.09 -1.17 18.47
N ALA A 706 -18.57 -2.03 19.37
CA ALA A 706 -19.99 -2.12 19.70
C ALA A 706 -20.54 -0.83 20.31
N GLU A 707 -19.78 -0.16 21.20
CA GLU A 707 -20.18 1.13 21.79
C GLU A 707 -20.37 2.21 20.72
N LYS A 708 -19.41 2.35 19.80
CA LYS A 708 -19.51 3.32 18.67
C LYS A 708 -20.68 3.00 17.75
N LEU A 709 -20.82 1.73 17.34
CA LEU A 709 -21.93 1.30 16.48
C LEU A 709 -23.28 1.58 17.14
N VAL A 710 -23.46 1.22 18.42
CA VAL A 710 -24.72 1.49 19.14
C VAL A 710 -25.00 2.99 19.24
N SER A 711 -23.99 3.82 19.46
CA SER A 711 -24.14 5.29 19.43
C SER A 711 -24.64 5.77 18.06
N ALA A 712 -24.10 5.24 16.96
CA ALA A 712 -24.55 5.55 15.60
C ALA A 712 -25.98 5.07 15.31
N PHE A 713 -26.35 3.84 15.70
CA PHE A 713 -27.71 3.32 15.58
C PHE A 713 -28.74 4.16 16.35
N LEU A 714 -28.38 4.64 17.54
CA LEU A 714 -29.30 5.46 18.35
C LEU A 714 -29.46 6.87 17.78
N GLU A 715 -28.42 7.44 17.18
CA GLU A 715 -28.47 8.78 16.59
C GLU A 715 -29.22 8.78 15.25
N MET A 716 -28.99 7.78 14.37
CA MET A 716 -29.76 7.64 13.13
C MET A 716 -31.24 7.36 13.38
N ASP A 717 -31.54 6.58 14.43
CA ASP A 717 -32.89 6.16 14.85
C ASP A 717 -33.75 5.58 13.72
N ALA A 718 -33.13 4.84 12.80
CA ALA A 718 -33.80 4.28 11.64
C ALA A 718 -34.80 3.16 11.99
N ASP A 719 -35.72 2.92 11.06
CA ASP A 719 -36.73 1.88 11.15
C ASP A 719 -36.26 0.58 10.51
N VAL A 720 -35.39 0.65 9.50
CA VAL A 720 -34.71 -0.49 8.88
C VAL A 720 -33.24 -0.13 8.65
N TYR A 721 -32.34 -1.01 9.09
CA TYR A 721 -30.91 -0.95 8.82
C TYR A 721 -30.53 -2.15 7.97
N GLY A 722 -30.00 -1.90 6.78
CA GLY A 722 -29.28 -2.87 5.97
C GLY A 722 -27.81 -2.86 6.34
N LEU A 723 -27.32 -3.97 6.88
CA LEU A 723 -25.99 -4.10 7.46
C LEU A 723 -25.05 -4.83 6.51
N ILE A 724 -23.83 -4.33 6.41
CA ILE A 724 -22.74 -4.86 5.59
C ILE A 724 -21.55 -5.13 6.52
N GLU A 725 -20.76 -6.17 6.25
CA GLU A 725 -19.63 -6.59 7.09
C GLU A 725 -19.98 -7.17 8.46
N LEU A 726 -21.02 -8.00 8.52
CA LEU A 726 -21.32 -8.80 9.70
C LEU A 726 -20.64 -10.16 9.65
N GLU A 727 -20.25 -10.72 10.78
CA GLU A 727 -19.92 -12.15 10.85
C GLU A 727 -21.10 -12.99 10.33
N ASN A 728 -20.80 -13.93 9.44
CA ASN A 728 -21.79 -14.80 8.81
C ASN A 728 -22.25 -15.90 9.76
N ASP A 729 -23.18 -15.56 10.65
CA ASP A 729 -23.93 -16.48 11.48
C ASP A 729 -25.28 -15.86 11.95
N PHE A 730 -26.37 -16.57 11.71
CA PHE A 730 -27.73 -16.16 12.06
C PHE A 730 -28.45 -17.15 13.01
N ALA A 731 -27.78 -18.21 13.50
CA ALA A 731 -28.43 -19.20 14.35
C ALA A 731 -27.66 -19.54 15.63
N SER A 732 -27.98 -18.86 16.71
CA SER A 732 -27.46 -19.15 18.05
C SER A 732 -27.86 -20.56 18.55
N ASP A 733 -26.96 -21.31 19.21
CA ASP A 733 -27.34 -22.55 19.92
C ASP A 733 -28.26 -22.21 21.10
N PRO A 734 -29.56 -22.59 21.05
CA PRO A 734 -30.49 -22.29 22.14
C PRO A 734 -30.15 -23.01 23.46
N ASN A 735 -29.15 -23.90 23.47
CA ASN A 735 -28.65 -24.59 24.66
C ASN A 735 -27.35 -23.99 25.21
N ASP A 736 -26.69 -23.09 24.48
CA ASP A 736 -25.51 -22.39 24.92
C ASP A 736 -25.74 -20.87 24.94
N PRO A 737 -26.03 -20.26 26.11
CA PRO A 737 -26.26 -18.83 26.19
C PRO A 737 -24.99 -17.99 25.99
N THR A 738 -23.82 -18.61 25.75
CA THR A 738 -22.60 -17.89 25.35
C THR A 738 -22.37 -17.92 23.84
N ASP A 739 -23.19 -18.66 23.11
CA ASP A 739 -23.23 -18.66 21.65
C ASP A 739 -24.24 -17.57 21.24
N VAL A 740 -23.73 -16.39 20.93
CA VAL A 740 -24.51 -15.22 20.52
C VAL A 740 -23.91 -14.75 19.21
N THR A 741 -24.72 -14.76 18.16
CA THR A 741 -24.27 -14.33 16.83
C THR A 741 -24.06 -12.82 16.81
N ALA A 742 -23.19 -12.33 15.91
CA ALA A 742 -22.85 -10.92 15.79
C ALA A 742 -24.09 -10.00 15.66
N ILE A 743 -25.06 -10.37 14.81
CA ILE A 743 -26.29 -9.58 14.64
C ILE A 743 -27.18 -9.61 15.89
N GLN A 744 -27.26 -10.73 16.60
CA GLN A 744 -28.02 -10.84 17.84
C GLN A 744 -27.37 -10.02 18.96
N ASP A 745 -26.03 -10.01 19.04
CA ASP A 745 -25.28 -9.19 20.00
C ASP A 745 -25.54 -7.69 19.78
N LEU A 746 -25.50 -7.21 18.52
CA LEU A 746 -25.86 -5.82 18.20
C LEU A 746 -27.32 -5.50 18.59
N VAL A 747 -28.28 -6.37 18.25
CA VAL A 747 -29.70 -6.19 18.63
C VAL A 747 -29.87 -6.11 20.15
N ASP A 748 -29.19 -6.98 20.90
CA ASP A 748 -29.26 -7.01 22.36
C ASP A 748 -28.68 -5.74 22.97
N ARG A 749 -27.53 -5.28 22.49
CA ARG A 749 -26.88 -4.04 22.92
C ARG A 749 -27.72 -2.81 22.58
N LEU A 750 -28.27 -2.74 21.38
CA LEU A 750 -29.14 -1.65 20.94
C LEU A 750 -30.44 -1.59 21.75
N ASN A 751 -31.08 -2.73 22.01
CA ASN A 751 -32.26 -2.81 22.87
C ASN A 751 -31.95 -2.46 24.32
N ALA A 752 -30.78 -2.87 24.83
CA ALA A 752 -30.33 -2.50 26.18
C ALA A 752 -30.12 -0.98 26.29
N ALA A 753 -29.47 -0.37 25.30
CA ALA A 753 -29.18 1.06 25.28
C ALA A 753 -30.44 1.93 25.06
N SER A 754 -31.37 1.49 24.21
CA SER A 754 -32.68 2.14 24.04
C SER A 754 -33.62 1.96 25.25
N GLY A 755 -33.38 0.95 26.08
CA GLY A 755 -34.16 0.65 27.28
C GLY A 755 -35.47 -0.08 27.00
N ALA A 756 -35.65 -0.62 25.80
CA ALA A 756 -36.81 -1.42 25.39
C ALA A 756 -36.42 -2.46 24.32
N GLU A 757 -37.11 -3.60 24.30
CA GLU A 757 -37.01 -4.60 23.23
C GLU A 757 -37.87 -4.13 22.04
N ILE A 758 -37.32 -3.27 21.19
CA ILE A 758 -38.02 -2.68 20.04
C ILE A 758 -37.32 -2.92 18.70
N TYR A 759 -36.05 -3.33 18.71
CA TYR A 759 -35.31 -3.78 17.54
C TYR A 759 -35.26 -5.31 17.50
N ASP A 760 -35.31 -5.86 16.30
CA ASP A 760 -35.14 -7.28 16.00
C ASP A 760 -34.39 -7.40 14.65
N PHE A 761 -33.90 -8.58 14.30
CA PHE A 761 -33.25 -8.81 13.02
C PHE A 761 -34.09 -9.70 12.09
N VAL A 762 -33.83 -9.63 10.79
CA VAL A 762 -34.47 -10.51 9.81
C VAL A 762 -33.77 -11.87 9.83
N ASP A 763 -34.48 -12.92 10.23
CA ASP A 763 -34.03 -14.31 10.10
C ASP A 763 -34.04 -14.71 8.61
N PRO A 764 -32.87 -14.98 7.99
CA PRO A 764 -32.79 -15.37 6.58
C PRO A 764 -33.34 -16.79 6.31
N GLY A 765 -33.77 -17.51 7.35
CA GLY A 765 -34.34 -18.87 7.25
C GLY A 765 -33.30 -19.99 7.19
N GLN A 766 -32.02 -19.63 7.28
CA GLN A 766 -30.87 -20.53 7.36
C GLN A 766 -29.77 -19.91 8.23
N GLU A 767 -28.83 -20.74 8.68
CA GLU A 767 -27.76 -20.33 9.60
C GLU A 767 -26.70 -19.43 8.95
N PHE A 768 -26.36 -19.69 7.69
CA PHE A 768 -25.35 -18.92 6.94
C PHE A 768 -25.94 -18.35 5.65
N VAL A 769 -25.50 -17.16 5.27
CA VAL A 769 -25.81 -16.47 4.02
C VAL A 769 -24.58 -16.54 3.12
N GLY A 770 -24.60 -17.41 2.10
CA GLY A 770 -23.41 -17.70 1.28
C GLY A 770 -22.34 -18.51 2.03
N THR A 771 -21.08 -18.41 1.59
CA THR A 771 -19.94 -19.17 2.16
C THR A 771 -18.87 -18.31 2.84
N ASP A 772 -18.83 -16.99 2.56
CA ASP A 772 -17.80 -16.08 3.07
C ASP A 772 -17.91 -15.86 4.59
N ALA A 773 -16.81 -15.50 5.26
CA ALA A 773 -16.79 -15.09 6.66
C ALA A 773 -17.73 -13.91 6.93
N ILE A 774 -17.89 -13.03 5.94
CA ILE A 774 -18.70 -11.82 5.97
C ILE A 774 -20.08 -12.11 5.34
N ALA A 775 -21.13 -11.65 6.01
CA ALA A 775 -22.50 -11.60 5.52
C ALA A 775 -23.07 -10.18 5.54
N VAL A 776 -24.22 -10.06 4.89
CA VAL A 776 -25.12 -8.91 4.99
C VAL A 776 -26.38 -9.30 5.76
N GLY A 777 -27.06 -8.34 6.38
CA GLY A 777 -28.26 -8.61 7.18
C GLY A 777 -29.15 -7.40 7.38
N PHE A 778 -30.25 -7.57 8.10
CA PHE A 778 -31.16 -6.47 8.45
C PHE A 778 -31.46 -6.43 9.94
N ILE A 779 -31.41 -5.23 10.53
CA ILE A 779 -32.04 -4.91 11.82
C ILE A 779 -33.22 -3.98 11.56
N TYR A 780 -34.36 -4.18 12.22
CA TYR A 780 -35.56 -3.37 12.04
C TYR A 780 -36.27 -3.05 13.35
N LYS A 781 -36.95 -1.90 13.37
CA LYS A 781 -37.73 -1.41 14.51
C LYS A 781 -39.14 -2.01 14.46
N THR A 782 -39.36 -3.06 15.24
CA THR A 782 -40.61 -3.86 15.31
C THR A 782 -41.88 -3.07 15.65
N THR A 783 -41.74 -1.82 16.11
CA THR A 783 -42.88 -0.97 16.48
C THR A 783 -43.40 -0.09 15.34
N THR A 784 -42.62 0.08 14.27
CA THR A 784 -42.94 0.91 13.10
C THR A 784 -43.04 0.08 11.83
N VAL A 785 -42.25 -0.99 11.70
CA VAL A 785 -42.25 -1.88 10.53
C VAL A 785 -42.47 -3.34 10.93
N GLY A 786 -43.10 -4.10 10.02
CA GLY A 786 -43.26 -5.54 10.11
C GLY A 786 -42.70 -6.24 8.87
N LEU A 787 -42.46 -7.55 8.97
CA LEU A 787 -41.97 -8.36 7.86
C LEU A 787 -43.13 -8.96 7.05
N VAL A 788 -43.00 -8.95 5.72
CA VAL A 788 -43.91 -9.59 4.77
C VAL A 788 -43.19 -10.74 4.08
N GLY A 789 -43.72 -11.96 4.21
CA GLY A 789 -43.12 -13.14 3.60
C GLY A 789 -41.84 -13.61 4.31
N ASP A 790 -41.14 -14.54 3.66
CA ASP A 790 -39.82 -15.00 4.07
C ASP A 790 -38.75 -14.16 3.34
N ALA A 791 -37.57 -13.98 3.95
CA ALA A 791 -36.43 -13.37 3.27
C ALA A 791 -35.98 -14.23 2.08
N ALA A 792 -35.39 -13.58 1.08
CA ALA A 792 -34.82 -14.25 -0.09
C ALA A 792 -33.33 -13.98 -0.18
N ILE A 793 -32.58 -14.97 -0.68
CA ILE A 793 -31.11 -14.93 -0.74
C ILE A 793 -30.68 -15.14 -2.19
N LEU A 794 -29.75 -14.32 -2.66
CA LEU A 794 -29.07 -14.48 -3.93
C LEU A 794 -27.65 -15.00 -3.67
N ASP A 795 -27.50 -16.32 -3.74
CA ASP A 795 -26.26 -17.07 -3.51
C ASP A 795 -25.95 -18.01 -4.69
N THR A 796 -26.42 -17.66 -5.89
CA THR A 796 -26.15 -18.45 -7.10
C THR A 796 -24.73 -18.20 -7.60
N GLN A 797 -24.11 -19.21 -8.24
CA GLN A 797 -22.81 -19.06 -8.92
C GLN A 797 -22.75 -17.81 -9.80
N ALA A 798 -23.78 -17.57 -10.62
CA ALA A 798 -23.84 -16.42 -11.53
C ALA A 798 -23.83 -15.04 -10.84
N PHE A 799 -23.96 -15.00 -9.52
CA PHE A 799 -23.83 -13.78 -8.72
C PHE A 799 -22.56 -13.81 -7.87
N LEU A 800 -22.33 -14.92 -7.15
CA LEU A 800 -21.19 -15.08 -6.24
C LEU A 800 -19.84 -15.03 -6.97
N ASP A 801 -19.81 -15.59 -8.17
CA ASP A 801 -18.63 -15.66 -9.02
C ASP A 801 -19.10 -15.79 -10.50
N PRO A 802 -19.43 -14.64 -11.11
CA PRO A 802 -20.05 -14.58 -12.44
C PRO A 802 -19.09 -14.87 -13.59
N LEU A 803 -17.78 -14.76 -13.35
CA LEU A 803 -16.74 -14.93 -14.38
C LEU A 803 -16.03 -16.28 -14.32
N ASP A 804 -16.30 -17.10 -13.29
CA ASP A 804 -15.89 -18.51 -13.19
C ASP A 804 -15.91 -19.22 -14.55
N ASP A 805 -14.73 -19.57 -15.04
CA ASP A 805 -14.56 -20.34 -16.27
C ASP A 805 -14.51 -21.86 -16.02
N GLY A 806 -14.58 -22.27 -14.76
CA GLY A 806 -14.47 -23.64 -14.27
C GLY A 806 -13.08 -24.26 -14.44
N ASP A 807 -12.06 -23.42 -14.58
CA ASP A 807 -10.65 -23.79 -14.66
C ASP A 807 -9.86 -23.32 -13.43
N ASP A 808 -9.88 -24.15 -12.39
CA ASP A 808 -9.16 -23.97 -11.12
C ASP A 808 -7.62 -23.79 -11.31
N SER A 809 -7.08 -23.98 -12.52
CA SER A 809 -5.66 -23.79 -12.81
C SER A 809 -5.23 -22.33 -13.01
N ASN A 810 -6.18 -21.40 -13.06
CA ASN A 810 -5.93 -19.96 -13.21
C ASN A 810 -5.79 -19.21 -11.87
N GLY A 811 -5.92 -19.89 -10.74
CA GLY A 811 -5.94 -19.25 -9.42
C GLY A 811 -7.28 -18.58 -9.07
N ASP A 812 -8.33 -18.84 -9.85
CA ASP A 812 -9.69 -18.28 -9.72
C ASP A 812 -10.51 -18.91 -8.57
N GLU A 813 -9.93 -19.82 -7.79
CA GLU A 813 -10.51 -20.25 -6.52
C GLU A 813 -9.75 -19.55 -5.39
N THR A 814 -10.48 -18.85 -4.51
CA THR A 814 -9.90 -18.41 -3.25
C THR A 814 -9.39 -19.64 -2.50
N PRO A 815 -8.22 -19.59 -1.82
CA PRO A 815 -7.64 -20.73 -1.11
C PRO A 815 -8.58 -21.42 -0.10
N ASN A 816 -9.68 -20.76 0.28
CA ASN A 816 -10.67 -21.21 1.25
C ASN A 816 -12.04 -21.55 0.65
N GLY A 817 -12.29 -21.35 -0.65
CA GLY A 817 -13.62 -21.52 -1.26
C GLY A 817 -14.61 -20.39 -0.92
N ASP A 818 -14.09 -19.23 -0.54
CA ASP A 818 -14.82 -17.97 -0.43
C ASP A 818 -15.31 -17.52 -1.81
N SER A 819 -16.56 -17.06 -1.85
CA SER A 819 -17.16 -16.42 -3.01
C SER A 819 -16.58 -15.01 -3.21
N PHE A 820 -16.47 -14.54 -4.45
CA PHE A 820 -15.96 -13.19 -4.72
C PHE A 820 -16.94 -12.11 -4.26
N ASN A 821 -18.20 -12.19 -4.71
CA ASN A 821 -19.29 -11.38 -4.17
C ASN A 821 -19.89 -12.05 -2.93
N ARG A 822 -20.33 -11.26 -1.95
CA ARG A 822 -21.07 -11.79 -0.79
C ARG A 822 -22.54 -11.91 -1.16
N ALA A 823 -23.19 -12.98 -0.75
CA ALA A 823 -24.60 -13.24 -1.08
C ALA A 823 -25.51 -12.07 -0.66
N ALA A 824 -26.45 -11.69 -1.53
CA ALA A 824 -27.39 -10.61 -1.24
C ALA A 824 -28.64 -11.13 -0.50
N VAL A 825 -29.21 -10.32 0.39
CA VAL A 825 -30.43 -10.66 1.15
C VAL A 825 -31.52 -9.64 0.86
N ALA A 826 -32.70 -10.11 0.46
CA ALA A 826 -33.88 -9.27 0.23
C ALA A 826 -35.01 -9.59 1.22
N GLN A 827 -35.68 -8.56 1.72
CA GLN A 827 -36.83 -8.67 2.61
C GLN A 827 -37.86 -7.59 2.26
N THR A 828 -39.13 -7.97 2.19
CA THR A 828 -40.24 -7.02 2.09
C THR A 828 -40.68 -6.56 3.48
N PHE A 829 -40.72 -5.25 3.69
CA PHE A 829 -41.19 -4.62 4.92
C PHE A 829 -42.55 -3.97 4.68
N VAL A 830 -43.37 -3.89 5.74
CA VAL A 830 -44.62 -3.15 5.75
C VAL A 830 -44.60 -2.11 6.87
N GLU A 831 -44.90 -0.86 6.54
CA GLU A 831 -45.13 0.15 7.57
C GLU A 831 -46.43 -0.17 8.33
N ILE A 832 -46.35 -0.26 9.66
CA ILE A 832 -47.49 -0.64 10.49
C ILE A 832 -48.61 0.41 10.45
N GLU A 833 -48.26 1.70 10.30
CA GLU A 833 -49.23 2.79 10.30
C GLU A 833 -49.97 2.94 8.97
N SER A 834 -49.24 3.02 7.84
CA SER A 834 -49.82 3.23 6.51
C SER A 834 -50.27 1.92 5.84
N GLY A 835 -49.60 0.80 6.13
CA GLY A 835 -49.75 -0.44 5.38
C GLY A 835 -49.10 -0.41 3.99
N GLY A 836 -48.26 0.58 3.69
CA GLY A 836 -47.36 0.59 2.53
C GLY A 836 -46.26 -0.46 2.68
N GLU A 837 -45.90 -1.11 1.58
CA GLU A 837 -44.91 -2.18 1.54
C GLU A 837 -43.72 -1.72 0.68
N PHE A 838 -42.51 -2.22 0.94
CA PHE A 838 -41.38 -2.05 0.04
C PHE A 838 -40.40 -3.21 0.23
N THR A 839 -39.63 -3.54 -0.81
CA THR A 839 -38.61 -4.59 -0.75
C THR A 839 -37.23 -3.96 -0.68
N ALA A 840 -36.53 -4.16 0.43
CA ALA A 840 -35.13 -3.79 0.55
C ALA A 840 -34.25 -4.99 0.19
N VAL A 841 -33.11 -4.75 -0.45
CA VAL A 841 -32.06 -5.74 -0.68
C VAL A 841 -30.71 -5.19 -0.24
N VAL A 842 -29.97 -5.94 0.58
CA VAL A 842 -28.59 -5.60 0.96
C VAL A 842 -27.63 -6.49 0.20
N ASN A 843 -26.53 -5.90 -0.26
CA ASN A 843 -25.48 -6.58 -1.00
C ASN A 843 -24.10 -6.07 -0.58
N HIS A 844 -23.05 -6.84 -0.92
CA HIS A 844 -21.65 -6.46 -0.75
C HIS A 844 -20.84 -7.09 -1.89
N PHE A 845 -20.51 -6.28 -2.89
CA PHE A 845 -19.80 -6.74 -4.09
C PHE A 845 -18.30 -6.88 -3.85
N LYS A 846 -17.62 -7.61 -4.73
CA LYS A 846 -16.18 -7.87 -4.65
C LYS A 846 -15.38 -6.56 -4.59
N SER A 847 -14.49 -6.45 -3.60
CA SER A 847 -13.60 -5.29 -3.43
C SER A 847 -12.59 -5.12 -4.57
N LYS A 848 -12.07 -3.90 -4.72
CA LYS A 848 -11.04 -3.52 -5.71
C LYS A 848 -9.61 -4.00 -5.35
N GLY A 849 -9.38 -4.46 -4.12
CA GLY A 849 -8.03 -4.69 -3.58
C GLY A 849 -7.35 -6.00 -4.02
N SER A 850 -8.10 -7.08 -4.19
CA SER A 850 -7.56 -8.40 -4.58
C SER A 850 -8.24 -8.93 -5.83
N LEU A 851 -7.49 -9.48 -6.79
CA LEU A 851 -8.05 -10.04 -8.02
C LEU A 851 -8.86 -11.32 -7.76
N THR A 852 -9.87 -11.54 -8.59
CA THR A 852 -10.56 -12.84 -8.67
C THR A 852 -9.67 -13.90 -9.31
N GLY A 853 -8.94 -13.53 -10.36
CA GLY A 853 -8.16 -14.44 -11.22
C GLY A 853 -8.62 -14.41 -12.67
N ALA A 854 -9.82 -13.87 -12.94
CA ALA A 854 -10.31 -13.64 -14.29
C ALA A 854 -9.50 -12.55 -15.01
N ALA A 855 -9.11 -12.81 -16.26
CA ALA A 855 -8.32 -11.86 -17.06
C ALA A 855 -9.05 -10.53 -17.32
N GLU A 856 -10.39 -10.55 -17.38
CA GLU A 856 -11.22 -9.36 -17.51
C GLU A 856 -11.28 -8.50 -16.24
N ASP A 857 -10.83 -9.02 -15.10
CA ASP A 857 -10.84 -8.33 -13.80
C ASP A 857 -9.53 -7.60 -13.50
N GLU A 858 -8.50 -7.75 -14.34
CA GLU A 858 -7.27 -6.95 -14.26
C GLU A 858 -7.56 -5.45 -14.38
N ASN A 859 -6.86 -4.63 -13.58
CA ASN A 859 -6.97 -3.17 -13.66
C ASN A 859 -6.60 -2.65 -15.07
N ALA A 860 -7.57 -2.11 -15.78
CA ALA A 860 -7.38 -1.54 -17.11
C ALA A 860 -6.65 -0.18 -17.10
N GLY A 861 -6.36 0.39 -15.93
CA GLY A 861 -5.75 1.71 -15.76
C GLY A 861 -6.71 2.89 -16.02
N ASP A 862 -8.00 2.60 -16.13
CA ASP A 862 -9.05 3.56 -16.51
C ASP A 862 -9.78 4.21 -15.30
N GLY A 863 -9.32 3.89 -14.08
CA GLY A 863 -9.85 4.36 -12.81
C GLY A 863 -10.87 3.41 -12.17
N ALA A 864 -11.39 2.40 -12.89
CA ALA A 864 -12.37 1.47 -12.32
C ALA A 864 -11.76 0.46 -11.33
N GLY A 865 -10.43 0.28 -11.36
CA GLY A 865 -9.70 -0.66 -10.51
C GLY A 865 -9.98 -2.13 -10.85
N ASN A 866 -9.45 -3.04 -10.03
CA ASN A 866 -9.64 -4.48 -10.24
C ASN A 866 -11.12 -4.89 -10.10
N ASN A 867 -11.45 -6.06 -10.65
CA ASN A 867 -12.73 -6.75 -10.52
C ASN A 867 -13.95 -6.01 -11.06
N ASN A 868 -13.75 -5.03 -11.95
CA ASN A 868 -14.87 -4.25 -12.48
C ASN A 868 -15.82 -5.11 -13.33
N ALA A 869 -15.32 -6.11 -14.05
CA ALA A 869 -16.15 -7.00 -14.87
C ALA A 869 -16.98 -7.95 -13.99
N THR A 870 -16.40 -8.50 -12.92
CA THR A 870 -17.14 -9.29 -11.91
C THR A 870 -18.24 -8.46 -11.24
N ARG A 871 -17.94 -7.23 -10.83
CA ARG A 871 -18.94 -6.32 -10.24
C ARG A 871 -20.05 -5.95 -11.24
N GLU A 872 -19.73 -5.75 -12.52
CA GLU A 872 -20.71 -5.45 -13.56
C GLU A 872 -21.66 -6.63 -13.78
N ALA A 873 -21.13 -7.85 -13.86
CA ALA A 873 -21.95 -9.04 -14.01
C ALA A 873 -22.82 -9.31 -12.77
N ALA A 874 -22.31 -9.06 -11.57
CA ALA A 874 -23.08 -9.14 -10.33
C ALA A 874 -24.22 -8.12 -10.29
N ALA A 875 -24.00 -6.87 -10.74
CA ALA A 875 -25.04 -5.86 -10.88
C ALA A 875 -26.16 -6.32 -11.83
N ALA A 876 -25.80 -6.91 -12.97
CA ALA A 876 -26.77 -7.43 -13.94
C ALA A 876 -27.60 -8.60 -13.37
N GLU A 877 -26.95 -9.54 -12.67
CA GLU A 877 -27.64 -10.68 -12.04
C GLU A 877 -28.54 -10.22 -10.88
N LEU A 878 -28.09 -9.26 -10.06
CA LEU A 878 -28.90 -8.67 -8.99
C LEU A 878 -30.18 -8.05 -9.54
N ALA A 879 -30.07 -7.22 -10.60
CA ALA A 879 -31.24 -6.61 -11.24
C ALA A 879 -32.19 -7.68 -11.81
N ALA A 880 -31.66 -8.69 -12.50
CA ALA A 880 -32.45 -9.78 -13.07
C ALA A 880 -33.14 -10.63 -11.99
N TRP A 881 -32.50 -10.86 -10.85
CA TRP A 881 -33.06 -11.60 -9.72
C TRP A 881 -34.24 -10.84 -9.09
N LEU A 882 -34.11 -9.52 -8.88
CA LEU A 882 -35.18 -8.69 -8.32
C LEU A 882 -36.43 -8.65 -9.22
N GLU A 883 -36.27 -8.68 -10.55
CA GLU A 883 -37.39 -8.80 -11.50
C GLU A 883 -38.20 -10.11 -11.31
N THR A 884 -37.62 -11.15 -10.70
CA THR A 884 -38.31 -12.41 -10.45
C THR A 884 -39.27 -12.37 -9.27
N ASN A 885 -39.31 -11.24 -8.54
CA ASN A 885 -40.05 -11.07 -7.29
C ASN A 885 -39.64 -12.14 -6.25
N PRO A 886 -38.39 -12.06 -5.74
CA PRO A 886 -37.82 -13.14 -4.94
C PRO A 886 -38.49 -13.29 -3.57
N THR A 887 -39.05 -12.22 -3.01
CA THR A 887 -39.80 -12.22 -1.72
C THR A 887 -41.29 -12.54 -1.89
N GLY A 888 -41.81 -12.50 -3.12
CA GLY A 888 -43.22 -12.75 -3.43
C GLY A 888 -44.17 -11.58 -3.16
N SER A 889 -43.66 -10.36 -3.00
CA SER A 889 -44.46 -9.12 -2.88
C SER A 889 -44.94 -8.63 -4.24
N ASP A 890 -46.21 -8.25 -4.38
CA ASP A 890 -46.73 -7.63 -5.61
C ASP A 890 -46.42 -6.12 -5.70
N ASP A 891 -45.78 -5.56 -4.66
CA ASP A 891 -45.41 -4.15 -4.57
C ASP A 891 -44.17 -3.84 -5.45
N PRO A 892 -44.20 -2.80 -6.31
CA PRO A 892 -43.09 -2.46 -7.21
C PRO A 892 -41.95 -1.69 -6.54
N ASP A 893 -42.10 -1.29 -5.28
CA ASP A 893 -41.09 -0.52 -4.55
C ASP A 893 -39.93 -1.41 -4.14
N VAL A 894 -38.79 -1.21 -4.81
CA VAL A 894 -37.55 -1.92 -4.53
C VAL A 894 -36.45 -0.90 -4.24
N LEU A 895 -35.70 -1.15 -3.16
CA LEU A 895 -34.58 -0.35 -2.70
C LEU A 895 -33.35 -1.24 -2.56
N ILE A 896 -32.35 -1.04 -3.42
CA ILE A 896 -31.03 -1.63 -3.30
C ILE A 896 -30.22 -0.81 -2.31
N LEU A 897 -29.70 -1.49 -1.29
CA LEU A 897 -28.80 -0.99 -0.26
C LEU A 897 -27.50 -1.82 -0.34
N GLY A 898 -26.35 -1.26 -0.03
CA GLY A 898 -25.13 -2.05 0.01
C GLY A 898 -23.88 -1.30 -0.39
N ASP A 899 -22.75 -1.95 -0.14
CA ASP A 899 -21.46 -1.61 -0.71
C ASP A 899 -21.33 -2.29 -2.08
N LEU A 900 -21.47 -1.50 -3.14
CA LEU A 900 -21.32 -1.97 -4.53
C LEU A 900 -19.86 -1.97 -4.99
N ASN A 901 -18.93 -1.54 -4.13
CA ASN A 901 -17.49 -1.46 -4.36
C ASN A 901 -17.15 -0.78 -5.69
N SER A 902 -17.94 0.21 -6.10
CA SER A 902 -17.84 0.87 -7.41
C SER A 902 -18.18 2.36 -7.32
N TYR A 903 -17.35 3.23 -7.88
CA TYR A 903 -17.61 4.67 -7.91
C TYR A 903 -18.72 5.03 -8.91
N ALA A 904 -19.32 6.22 -8.75
CA ALA A 904 -20.65 6.55 -9.28
C ALA A 904 -20.80 6.55 -10.83
N ARG A 905 -19.70 6.47 -11.58
CA ARG A 905 -19.69 6.35 -13.06
C ARG A 905 -19.14 5.04 -13.59
N GLU A 906 -18.82 4.09 -12.72
CA GLU A 906 -18.33 2.77 -13.11
C GLU A 906 -19.46 1.91 -13.68
N THR A 907 -19.08 0.89 -14.45
CA THR A 907 -20.05 0.05 -15.17
C THR A 907 -21.04 -0.68 -14.26
N PRO A 908 -20.71 -1.12 -13.03
CA PRO A 908 -21.70 -1.75 -12.13
C PRO A 908 -22.84 -0.79 -11.76
N ILE A 909 -22.52 0.47 -11.46
CA ILE A 909 -23.52 1.49 -11.12
C ILE A 909 -24.39 1.82 -12.34
N THR A 910 -23.75 2.05 -13.49
CA THR A 910 -24.51 2.35 -14.72
C THR A 910 -25.37 1.17 -15.19
N THR A 911 -24.98 -0.07 -14.87
CA THR A 911 -25.77 -1.28 -15.17
C THR A 911 -27.08 -1.31 -14.36
N LEU A 912 -27.03 -0.94 -13.08
CA LEU A 912 -28.24 -0.80 -12.25
C LEU A 912 -29.10 0.39 -12.71
N GLU A 913 -28.48 1.50 -13.11
CA GLU A 913 -29.20 2.65 -13.67
C GLU A 913 -29.93 2.31 -14.98
N ASP A 914 -29.28 1.59 -15.88
CA ASP A 914 -29.89 1.10 -17.12
C ASP A 914 -31.00 0.07 -16.87
N ALA A 915 -30.95 -0.63 -15.73
CA ALA A 915 -32.02 -1.51 -15.26
C ALA A 915 -33.20 -0.77 -14.59
N GLY A 916 -33.14 0.56 -14.46
CA GLY A 916 -34.23 1.39 -13.95
C GLY A 916 -34.14 1.74 -12.46
N TYR A 917 -32.97 1.57 -11.84
CA TYR A 917 -32.71 2.02 -10.47
C TYR A 917 -32.10 3.43 -10.47
N THR A 918 -32.56 4.31 -9.59
CA THR A 918 -32.02 5.66 -9.42
C THR A 918 -31.12 5.69 -8.20
N ASN A 919 -29.85 6.10 -8.35
CA ASN A 919 -29.01 6.48 -7.21
C ASN A 919 -29.65 7.68 -6.48
N LEU A 920 -30.22 7.41 -5.30
CA LEU A 920 -31.03 8.38 -4.56
C LEU A 920 -30.20 9.53 -4.02
N VAL A 921 -29.01 9.24 -3.52
CA VAL A 921 -28.15 10.26 -2.93
C VAL A 921 -27.64 11.21 -4.01
N ARG A 922 -27.14 10.69 -5.13
CA ARG A 922 -26.74 11.52 -6.27
C ARG A 922 -27.89 12.38 -6.79
N ALA A 923 -29.11 11.82 -6.83
CA ALA A 923 -30.30 12.53 -7.31
C ALA A 923 -30.75 13.67 -6.36
N LEU A 924 -30.51 13.56 -5.05
CA LEU A 924 -31.04 14.48 -4.04
C LEU A 924 -29.96 15.40 -3.43
N SER A 925 -28.72 14.93 -3.32
CA SER A 925 -27.58 15.63 -2.71
C SER A 925 -26.56 16.14 -3.74
N GLY A 926 -26.53 15.57 -4.95
CA GLY A 926 -25.73 16.06 -6.08
C GLY A 926 -24.62 15.09 -6.52
N GLU A 927 -23.90 15.48 -7.59
CA GLU A 927 -22.85 14.64 -8.21
C GLU A 927 -21.57 14.53 -7.35
N GLU A 928 -21.37 15.49 -6.44
CA GLU A 928 -20.19 15.62 -5.57
C GLU A 928 -20.38 14.92 -4.20
N ALA A 929 -21.51 14.24 -4.00
CA ALA A 929 -21.76 13.42 -2.82
C ALA A 929 -20.73 12.29 -2.72
N TYR A 930 -20.31 11.97 -1.51
CA TYR A 930 -19.31 10.94 -1.20
C TYR A 930 -19.58 10.36 0.18
N GLY A 931 -19.07 9.14 0.41
CA GLY A 931 -19.14 8.46 1.70
C GLY A 931 -17.92 7.61 2.01
N TYR A 932 -16.89 7.68 1.17
CA TYR A 932 -15.68 6.88 1.26
C TYR A 932 -14.48 7.69 0.76
N ARG A 933 -13.31 7.41 1.33
CA ARG A 933 -12.03 8.05 0.97
C ARG A 933 -10.94 7.01 0.86
N PHE A 934 -10.13 7.13 -0.19
CA PHE A 934 -8.99 6.25 -0.45
C PHE A 934 -7.89 7.03 -1.14
N SER A 935 -6.66 6.94 -0.62
CA SER A 935 -5.46 7.59 -1.16
C SER A 935 -5.66 9.10 -1.41
N GLY A 936 -6.21 9.80 -0.42
CA GLY A 936 -6.45 11.24 -0.50
C GLY A 936 -7.68 11.68 -1.32
N GLU A 937 -8.33 10.78 -2.05
CA GLU A 937 -9.45 11.09 -2.94
C GLU A 937 -10.77 10.49 -2.44
N VAL A 938 -11.89 11.22 -2.65
CA VAL A 938 -13.23 10.82 -2.18
C VAL A 938 -14.12 10.23 -3.29
N GLY A 939 -15.06 9.38 -2.89
CA GLY A 939 -16.11 8.83 -3.75
C GLY A 939 -17.21 8.13 -2.96
N SER A 940 -18.13 7.46 -3.68
CA SER A 940 -19.19 6.64 -3.07
C SER A 940 -18.99 5.18 -3.44
N LEU A 941 -18.95 4.29 -2.44
CA LEU A 941 -19.01 2.84 -2.62
C LEU A 941 -20.33 2.26 -2.10
N ASP A 942 -20.92 2.89 -1.09
CA ASP A 942 -22.24 2.58 -0.55
C ASP A 942 -23.36 3.33 -1.26
N TYR A 943 -24.45 2.62 -1.53
CA TYR A 943 -25.56 3.17 -2.29
C TYR A 943 -26.91 2.86 -1.66
N ALA A 944 -27.85 3.78 -1.90
CA ALA A 944 -29.26 3.50 -1.90
C ALA A 944 -29.81 3.77 -3.31
N MET A 945 -30.27 2.73 -4.00
CA MET A 945 -30.81 2.82 -5.36
C MET A 945 -32.27 2.35 -5.41
N GLY A 946 -33.19 3.24 -5.78
CA GLY A 946 -34.63 2.95 -5.79
C GLY A 946 -35.20 2.75 -7.19
N THR A 947 -36.20 1.88 -7.35
CA THR A 947 -37.04 1.87 -8.56
C THR A 947 -37.76 3.21 -8.75
N ASP A 948 -38.33 3.45 -9.94
CA ASP A 948 -39.12 4.67 -10.19
C ASP A 948 -40.27 4.86 -9.18
N SER A 949 -40.96 3.78 -8.80
CA SER A 949 -42.06 3.84 -7.82
C SER A 949 -41.54 4.15 -6.41
N MET A 950 -40.44 3.50 -6.00
CA MET A 950 -39.80 3.75 -4.71
C MET A 950 -39.28 5.19 -4.63
N THR A 951 -38.59 5.66 -5.67
CA THR A 951 -38.02 7.01 -5.75
C THR A 951 -39.08 8.10 -5.59
N SER A 952 -40.32 7.84 -6.05
CA SER A 952 -41.43 8.79 -5.91
C SER A 952 -41.93 8.98 -4.47
N GLN A 953 -41.56 8.07 -3.59
CA GLN A 953 -41.92 8.02 -2.17
C GLN A 953 -40.72 8.35 -1.25
N VAL A 954 -39.56 8.66 -1.82
CA VAL A 954 -38.38 9.15 -1.09
C VAL A 954 -38.54 10.63 -0.76
N THR A 955 -38.35 10.97 0.50
CA THR A 955 -38.42 12.35 1.02
C THR A 955 -37.05 13.00 1.15
N GLY A 956 -35.99 12.21 1.28
CA GLY A 956 -34.59 12.63 1.34
C GLY A 956 -33.65 11.43 1.29
N ALA A 957 -32.42 11.63 0.81
CA ALA A 957 -31.34 10.63 0.87
C ALA A 957 -29.98 11.34 0.98
N VAL A 958 -29.11 10.90 1.89
CA VAL A 958 -27.82 11.58 2.18
C VAL A 958 -26.83 10.62 2.84
N GLU A 959 -25.53 10.77 2.57
CA GLU A 959 -24.47 10.17 3.39
C GLU A 959 -24.28 10.98 4.68
N TRP A 960 -24.21 10.29 5.82
CA TRP A 960 -23.85 10.95 7.08
C TRP A 960 -22.33 10.90 7.27
N THR A 961 -21.65 11.99 6.92
CA THR A 961 -20.18 12.10 6.88
C THR A 961 -19.53 12.12 8.27
N ILE A 962 -19.51 10.95 8.92
CA ILE A 962 -18.97 10.74 10.27
C ILE A 962 -17.79 9.77 10.30
N ASN A 963 -17.43 9.17 9.17
CA ASN A 963 -16.44 8.10 9.06
C ASN A 963 -15.36 8.45 8.04
N SER A 964 -15.73 8.82 6.80
CA SER A 964 -14.79 9.01 5.68
C SER A 964 -13.86 10.22 5.82
N ASP A 965 -14.25 11.19 6.65
CA ASP A 965 -13.48 12.41 6.95
C ASP A 965 -12.75 12.35 8.31
N GLU A 966 -12.82 11.23 9.03
CA GLU A 966 -12.16 11.08 10.32
C GLU A 966 -10.82 10.37 10.19
N PHE A 967 -9.84 10.79 10.99
CA PHE A 967 -8.56 10.10 11.06
C PHE A 967 -8.75 8.67 11.60
N VAL A 968 -7.96 7.74 11.07
CA VAL A 968 -8.03 6.31 11.44
C VAL A 968 -7.78 6.11 12.94
N ILE A 969 -6.93 6.93 13.56
CA ILE A 969 -6.60 6.86 15.00
C ILE A 969 -7.82 6.99 15.95
N TYR A 970 -8.97 7.48 15.46
CA TYR A 970 -10.20 7.61 16.23
C TYR A 970 -11.11 6.39 16.15
N ASP A 971 -10.72 5.33 15.43
CA ASP A 971 -11.46 4.08 15.31
C ASP A 971 -11.45 3.28 16.64
N TYR A 972 -11.88 2.02 16.61
CA TYR A 972 -11.96 1.17 17.80
C TYR A 972 -10.68 0.39 18.13
N ASN A 973 -9.78 0.22 17.15
CA ASN A 973 -8.57 -0.61 17.21
C ASN A 973 -7.57 -0.09 18.25
N GLU A 974 -6.87 -1.00 18.94
CA GLU A 974 -5.82 -0.64 19.89
C GLU A 974 -4.45 -0.62 19.23
N GLU A 975 -4.24 -1.47 18.25
CA GLU A 975 -3.08 -1.53 17.39
C GLU A 975 -3.02 -0.37 16.41
N SER A 976 -1.80 -0.08 15.93
CA SER A 976 -1.62 0.83 14.80
C SER A 976 -2.28 0.27 13.53
N THR A 977 -2.81 1.13 12.68
CA THR A 977 -3.30 0.99 11.29
C THR A 977 -2.58 -0.06 10.44
N PHE A 978 -1.28 -0.29 10.64
CA PHE A 978 -0.51 -1.31 9.90
C PHE A 978 -0.42 -2.68 10.61
N GLY A 979 -1.31 -2.99 11.56
CA GLY A 979 -1.34 -4.29 12.26
C GLY A 979 -0.10 -4.58 13.11
N SER A 980 0.60 -3.54 13.57
CA SER A 980 1.84 -3.67 14.33
C SER A 980 1.59 -3.93 15.82
N PRO A 981 2.51 -4.58 16.55
CA PRO A 981 2.39 -4.71 18.02
C PRO A 981 2.43 -3.38 18.79
N ILE A 982 2.63 -2.24 18.11
CA ILE A 982 2.62 -0.93 18.73
C ILE A 982 1.17 -0.50 18.92
N LEU A 983 0.82 -0.19 20.17
CA LEU A 983 -0.54 0.18 20.56
C LEU A 983 -0.70 1.70 20.64
N ARG A 984 -1.88 2.18 20.24
CA ARG A 984 -2.29 3.57 20.36
C ARG A 984 -2.41 4.01 21.83
N PRO A 985 -2.25 5.30 22.12
CA PRO A 985 -2.30 5.80 23.49
C PRO A 985 -3.70 5.75 24.09
N THR A 986 -3.87 4.95 25.14
CA THR A 986 -5.15 4.83 25.85
C THR A 986 -5.45 6.01 26.81
N ASP A 987 -4.45 6.81 27.15
CA ASP A 987 -4.58 7.94 28.09
C ASP A 987 -4.68 9.32 27.42
N GLN A 988 -4.60 9.40 26.09
CA GLN A 988 -4.83 10.62 25.31
C GLN A 988 -6.30 10.89 24.97
N GLY A 989 -7.19 9.90 25.15
CA GLY A 989 -8.62 10.07 24.87
C GLY A 989 -8.97 10.09 23.39
N LEU A 990 -8.19 9.38 22.57
CA LEU A 990 -8.45 9.20 21.13
C LEU A 990 -9.75 8.41 20.89
N PHE A 991 -10.02 7.40 21.71
CA PHE A 991 -11.29 6.67 21.69
C PHE A 991 -12.37 7.35 22.54
N ASP A 992 -13.56 7.54 21.95
CA ASP A 992 -14.80 7.91 22.65
C ASP A 992 -15.99 7.13 22.07
N GLY A 993 -16.45 6.09 22.78
CA GLY A 993 -17.61 5.29 22.39
C GLY A 993 -18.96 6.02 22.45
N THR A 994 -19.01 7.23 23.02
CA THR A 994 -20.22 8.07 23.02
C THR A 994 -20.33 8.97 21.80
N ASN A 995 -19.28 9.03 20.98
CA ASN A 995 -19.26 9.72 19.70
C ASN A 995 -19.39 8.70 18.57
N PRO A 996 -20.38 8.83 17.66
CA PRO A 996 -20.57 7.89 16.55
C PRO A 996 -19.45 7.98 15.49
N ALA A 997 -18.64 9.03 15.47
CA ALA A 997 -17.62 9.24 14.44
C ALA A 997 -16.58 8.12 14.40
N ARG A 998 -16.09 7.78 13.21
CA ARG A 998 -15.14 6.69 12.95
C ARG A 998 -15.58 5.36 13.56
N ASN A 999 -16.85 5.00 13.40
CA ASN A 999 -17.37 3.67 13.73
C ASN A 999 -17.14 2.65 12.61
N SER A 1000 -16.87 3.16 11.41
CA SER A 1000 -16.50 2.44 10.20
C SER A 1000 -15.57 3.35 9.39
N ASP A 1001 -15.02 2.83 8.31
CA ASP A 1001 -14.36 3.54 7.22
C ASP A 1001 -15.33 4.04 6.14
N HIS A 1002 -16.59 3.59 6.16
CA HIS A 1002 -17.66 4.02 5.25
C HIS A 1002 -18.73 4.85 5.97
N ASP A 1003 -19.20 5.92 5.35
CA ASP A 1003 -20.33 6.71 5.85
C ASP A 1003 -21.68 5.99 5.60
N PRO A 1004 -22.60 5.95 6.58
CA PRO A 1004 -23.91 5.36 6.35
C PRO A 1004 -24.77 6.22 5.42
N VAL A 1005 -25.50 5.56 4.51
CA VAL A 1005 -26.48 6.19 3.63
C VAL A 1005 -27.86 6.14 4.28
N ILE A 1006 -28.46 7.31 4.54
CA ILE A 1006 -29.77 7.44 5.20
C ILE A 1006 -30.82 7.86 4.17
N VAL A 1007 -31.96 7.16 4.12
CA VAL A 1007 -33.09 7.43 3.22
C VAL A 1007 -34.38 7.62 4.02
N GLY A 1008 -35.10 8.70 3.76
CA GLY A 1008 -36.42 8.98 4.33
C GLY A 1008 -37.53 8.55 3.37
N LEU A 1009 -38.54 7.84 3.86
CA LEU A 1009 -39.65 7.29 3.06
C LEU A 1009 -41.01 7.76 3.59
N ASP A 1010 -41.92 8.08 2.67
CA ASP A 1010 -43.36 8.25 2.92
C ASP A 1010 -44.11 7.23 2.05
N LEU A 1011 -44.39 6.05 2.61
CA LEU A 1011 -44.98 4.95 1.85
C LEU A 1011 -46.49 5.15 1.64
N GLU A 1012 -46.95 4.99 0.41
CA GLU A 1012 -48.36 4.88 0.06
C GLU A 1012 -48.79 3.40 0.13
N SER A 1013 -50.01 3.13 0.61
CA SER A 1013 -50.50 1.75 0.59
C SER A 1013 -51.01 1.37 -0.80
N ASP A 1014 -50.33 0.42 -1.44
CA ASP A 1014 -50.78 -0.23 -2.67
C ASP A 1014 -51.90 -1.25 -2.44
N ARG A 1015 -52.28 -1.48 -1.18
CA ARG A 1015 -53.31 -2.44 -0.80
C ARG A 1015 -54.69 -1.86 -1.00
N ILE A 1016 -55.31 -2.25 -2.11
CA ILE A 1016 -56.73 -1.96 -2.34
C ILE A 1016 -57.59 -2.83 -1.38
N ASN A 1017 -58.38 -2.19 -0.53
CA ASN A 1017 -59.31 -2.84 0.39
C ASN A 1017 -60.41 -3.63 -0.35
N GLU A 1018 -60.44 -4.96 -0.26
CA GLU A 1018 -61.51 -5.75 -0.89
C GLU A 1018 -62.83 -5.72 -0.09
N ILE A 1019 -63.88 -5.15 -0.70
CA ILE A 1019 -65.23 -5.12 -0.14
C ILE A 1019 -66.15 -6.00 -0.98
N LEU A 1020 -66.30 -7.23 -0.51
CA LEU A 1020 -67.09 -8.25 -1.18
C LEU A 1020 -68.55 -8.27 -0.66
N GLY A 1021 -69.47 -8.18 -1.61
CA GLY A 1021 -70.89 -8.43 -1.41
C GLY A 1021 -71.22 -9.92 -1.35
N ASN A 1022 -72.39 -10.25 -1.87
CA ASN A 1022 -72.83 -11.64 -2.05
C ASN A 1022 -73.82 -11.69 -3.22
N VAL A 1023 -74.25 -12.89 -3.61
CA VAL A 1023 -75.20 -13.12 -4.72
C VAL A 1023 -76.63 -12.53 -4.54
N ARG A 1024 -76.86 -11.63 -3.58
CA ARG A 1024 -78.09 -10.87 -3.39
C ARG A 1024 -77.82 -9.39 -3.61
N SER A 1025 -78.86 -8.57 -3.66
CA SER A 1025 -78.69 -7.12 -3.71
C SER A 1025 -77.93 -6.58 -2.49
N ASN A 1026 -76.84 -5.85 -2.73
CA ASN A 1026 -75.97 -5.30 -1.69
C ASN A 1026 -76.06 -3.77 -1.55
N PHE A 1027 -75.71 -3.31 -0.36
CA PHE A 1027 -75.35 -1.92 -0.07
C PHE A 1027 -73.95 -1.95 0.51
N LEU A 1028 -72.96 -1.69 -0.34
CA LEU A 1028 -71.55 -1.72 0.00
C LEU A 1028 -71.06 -0.29 0.16
N ARG A 1029 -70.25 -0.08 1.18
CA ARG A 1029 -69.64 1.22 1.47
C ARG A 1029 -68.17 1.00 1.76
N GLY A 1030 -67.35 1.71 1.01
CA GLY A 1030 -65.92 1.85 1.12
C GLY A 1030 -65.43 2.42 2.45
N THR A 1031 -64.12 2.46 2.57
CA THR A 1031 -63.35 3.18 3.57
C THR A 1031 -63.10 4.62 3.08
N ASP A 1032 -62.05 5.30 3.54
CA ASP A 1032 -61.57 6.55 2.93
C ASP A 1032 -60.21 6.30 2.22
N GLU A 1033 -59.83 5.02 2.04
CA GLU A 1033 -58.63 4.50 1.34
C GLU A 1033 -59.07 3.85 0.01
N ALA A 1034 -58.13 3.46 -0.86
CA ALA A 1034 -58.46 2.77 -2.11
C ALA A 1034 -59.21 1.44 -1.86
N ASP A 1035 -60.44 1.28 -2.36
CA ASP A 1035 -61.24 0.06 -2.21
C ASP A 1035 -61.56 -0.63 -3.55
N ARG A 1036 -61.61 -1.96 -3.54
CA ARG A 1036 -62.17 -2.79 -4.62
C ARG A 1036 -63.53 -3.28 -4.17
N ILE A 1037 -64.58 -2.64 -4.68
CA ILE A 1037 -65.95 -2.90 -4.25
C ILE A 1037 -66.65 -3.80 -5.28
N ASP A 1038 -66.93 -5.05 -4.89
CA ASP A 1038 -67.52 -6.07 -5.74
C ASP A 1038 -68.87 -6.58 -5.21
N GLY A 1039 -69.92 -6.45 -6.00
CA GLY A 1039 -71.28 -6.85 -5.65
C GLY A 1039 -71.51 -8.37 -5.70
N GLN A 1040 -70.60 -9.15 -6.29
CA GLN A 1040 -70.70 -10.59 -6.46
C GLN A 1040 -72.05 -11.08 -7.05
N GLY A 1041 -72.60 -10.35 -8.03
CA GLY A 1041 -73.75 -10.80 -8.82
C GLY A 1041 -75.14 -10.49 -8.23
N GLY A 1042 -75.25 -9.50 -7.35
CA GLY A 1042 -76.53 -9.01 -6.86
C GLY A 1042 -77.42 -8.39 -7.96
N ALA A 1043 -78.73 -8.67 -7.94
CA ALA A 1043 -79.66 -8.09 -8.92
C ALA A 1043 -79.81 -6.54 -8.83
N ILE A 1044 -79.36 -5.96 -7.70
CA ILE A 1044 -79.26 -4.51 -7.47
C ILE A 1044 -78.14 -4.30 -6.46
N ASP A 1045 -77.03 -3.72 -6.89
CA ASP A 1045 -75.94 -3.33 -6.00
C ASP A 1045 -75.83 -1.82 -5.94
N VAL A 1046 -75.69 -1.29 -4.73
CA VAL A 1046 -75.41 0.12 -4.48
C VAL A 1046 -74.08 0.19 -3.79
N MET A 1047 -73.13 0.87 -4.42
CA MET A 1047 -71.76 1.01 -3.95
C MET A 1047 -71.47 2.49 -3.68
N THR A 1048 -70.82 2.73 -2.56
CA THR A 1048 -70.34 4.04 -2.13
C THR A 1048 -68.85 3.93 -1.87
N GLY A 1049 -68.02 4.73 -2.53
CA GLY A 1049 -66.56 4.70 -2.36
C GLY A 1049 -66.09 5.44 -1.11
N ASN A 1050 -66.57 6.69 -0.98
CA ASN A 1050 -66.08 7.77 -0.11
C ASN A 1050 -64.84 8.50 -0.66
N GLY A 1051 -63.62 8.10 -0.31
CA GLY A 1051 -62.36 8.70 -0.76
C GLY A 1051 -61.31 7.62 -1.01
N GLY A 1052 -60.23 7.96 -1.73
CA GLY A 1052 -59.28 6.98 -2.23
C GLY A 1052 -59.56 6.57 -3.69
N ALA A 1053 -58.58 5.94 -4.34
CA ALA A 1053 -58.69 5.48 -5.72
C ALA A 1053 -59.48 4.16 -5.80
N ASP A 1054 -60.81 4.27 -5.94
CA ASP A 1054 -61.72 3.13 -5.86
C ASP A 1054 -61.91 2.37 -7.19
N VAL A 1055 -61.98 1.05 -7.11
CA VAL A 1055 -62.38 0.15 -8.21
C VAL A 1055 -63.79 -0.39 -7.97
N PHE A 1056 -64.76 0.07 -8.77
CA PHE A 1056 -66.14 -0.44 -8.72
C PHE A 1056 -66.35 -1.58 -9.72
N VAL A 1057 -66.63 -2.78 -9.23
CA VAL A 1057 -66.72 -3.98 -10.06
C VAL A 1057 -68.17 -4.27 -10.45
N PHE A 1058 -68.42 -4.39 -11.75
CA PHE A 1058 -69.67 -4.92 -12.26
C PHE A 1058 -69.57 -6.42 -12.52
N PHE A 1059 -70.47 -7.19 -11.88
CA PHE A 1059 -70.57 -8.63 -12.08
C PHE A 1059 -71.88 -8.99 -12.80
N ASP A 1060 -71.77 -9.69 -13.94
CA ASP A 1060 -72.92 -10.25 -14.65
C ASP A 1060 -73.22 -11.68 -14.19
N GLU A 1061 -74.49 -11.94 -13.86
CA GLU A 1061 -74.98 -13.26 -13.47
C GLU A 1061 -76.07 -13.69 -14.46
N GLU A 1062 -75.81 -14.77 -15.20
CA GLU A 1062 -76.65 -15.20 -16.31
C GLU A 1062 -78.14 -15.36 -15.90
N GLY A 1063 -79.01 -14.61 -16.57
CA GLY A 1063 -80.46 -14.66 -16.34
C GLY A 1063 -80.98 -13.70 -15.26
N LEU A 1064 -80.14 -12.86 -14.68
CA LEU A 1064 -80.53 -11.70 -13.88
C LEU A 1064 -80.56 -10.42 -14.74
N ASN A 1065 -81.13 -9.34 -14.17
CA ASN A 1065 -81.01 -8.00 -14.75
C ASN A 1065 -80.25 -7.15 -13.72
N ASN A 1066 -78.93 -7.33 -13.71
CA ASN A 1066 -77.98 -6.75 -12.78
C ASN A 1066 -77.92 -5.23 -12.93
N ARG A 1067 -77.91 -4.55 -11.78
CA ARG A 1067 -77.97 -3.09 -11.73
C ARG A 1067 -77.02 -2.60 -10.68
N LEU A 1068 -75.91 -2.04 -11.13
CA LEU A 1068 -74.96 -1.36 -10.25
C LEU A 1068 -75.29 0.11 -10.17
N ARG A 1069 -75.22 0.67 -8.97
CA ARG A 1069 -75.34 2.10 -8.71
C ARG A 1069 -74.19 2.59 -7.85
N ILE A 1070 -73.34 3.41 -8.45
CA ILE A 1070 -72.22 4.08 -7.78
C ILE A 1070 -72.71 5.45 -7.30
N THR A 1071 -72.52 5.78 -6.03
CA THR A 1071 -73.16 6.95 -5.41
C THR A 1071 -72.33 8.23 -5.39
N ASP A 1072 -71.02 8.10 -5.52
CA ASP A 1072 -70.00 9.11 -5.22
C ASP A 1072 -68.71 8.77 -5.97
N TYR A 1073 -68.81 8.73 -7.29
CA TYR A 1073 -67.65 8.50 -8.15
C TYR A 1073 -66.81 9.79 -8.27
N THR A 1074 -65.51 9.70 -8.01
CA THR A 1074 -64.52 10.79 -8.09
C THR A 1074 -63.78 10.73 -9.43
N VAL A 1075 -63.93 11.80 -10.22
CA VAL A 1075 -63.37 11.87 -11.58
C VAL A 1075 -61.85 12.01 -11.53
N GLY A 1076 -61.16 11.13 -12.25
CA GLY A 1076 -59.68 11.11 -12.34
C GLY A 1076 -58.99 10.34 -11.21
N GLU A 1077 -59.77 9.72 -10.32
CA GLU A 1077 -59.28 8.93 -9.18
C GLU A 1077 -59.91 7.52 -9.25
N ASP A 1078 -61.25 7.42 -9.31
CA ASP A 1078 -61.95 6.14 -9.34
C ASP A 1078 -62.00 5.51 -10.75
N VAL A 1079 -62.17 4.19 -10.81
CA VAL A 1079 -62.38 3.43 -12.06
C VAL A 1079 -63.52 2.41 -11.94
N ILE A 1080 -64.05 1.97 -13.07
CA ILE A 1080 -65.08 0.93 -13.14
C ILE A 1080 -64.53 -0.30 -13.88
N ASP A 1081 -64.51 -1.44 -13.21
CA ASP A 1081 -64.22 -2.74 -13.83
C ASP A 1081 -65.50 -3.34 -14.43
N LEU A 1082 -65.50 -3.53 -15.75
CA LEU A 1082 -66.63 -4.13 -16.48
C LEU A 1082 -66.59 -5.67 -16.50
N ALA A 1083 -65.58 -6.30 -15.91
CA ALA A 1083 -65.35 -7.74 -15.91
C ALA A 1083 -65.40 -8.35 -17.33
N GLY A 1084 -64.85 -7.62 -18.32
CA GLY A 1084 -64.79 -8.03 -19.72
C GLY A 1084 -66.06 -7.80 -20.55
N LEU A 1085 -67.06 -7.08 -20.02
CA LEU A 1085 -68.28 -6.73 -20.75
C LEU A 1085 -68.11 -5.47 -21.60
N GLU A 1086 -68.72 -5.45 -22.79
CA GLU A 1086 -68.71 -4.27 -23.67
C GLU A 1086 -69.85 -3.29 -23.36
N VAL A 1087 -69.59 -1.99 -23.53
CA VAL A 1087 -70.62 -0.95 -23.44
C VAL A 1087 -71.50 -0.95 -24.68
N ARG A 1088 -72.79 -1.23 -24.50
CA ARG A 1088 -73.80 -1.23 -25.57
C ARG A 1088 -74.36 0.16 -25.90
N SER A 1089 -74.64 0.95 -24.87
CA SER A 1089 -75.20 2.30 -25.03
C SER A 1089 -75.09 3.13 -23.76
N VAL A 1090 -74.89 4.44 -23.91
CA VAL A 1090 -74.78 5.37 -22.79
C VAL A 1090 -75.91 6.40 -22.81
N PHE A 1091 -76.37 6.79 -21.62
CA PHE A 1091 -77.34 7.86 -21.42
C PHE A 1091 -76.80 8.84 -20.37
N GLU A 1092 -76.35 10.00 -20.83
CA GLU A 1092 -75.91 11.11 -19.99
C GLU A 1092 -77.09 11.95 -19.48
N GLY A 1093 -76.96 12.46 -18.28
CA GLY A 1093 -77.93 13.37 -17.70
C GLY A 1093 -77.35 14.19 -16.56
N ALA A 1094 -77.99 15.31 -16.24
CA ALA A 1094 -77.52 16.28 -15.24
C ALA A 1094 -77.45 15.75 -13.79
N ARG A 1095 -77.67 14.45 -13.54
CA ARG A 1095 -77.66 13.82 -12.21
C ARG A 1095 -76.96 12.46 -12.21
N GLY A 1096 -76.21 12.12 -13.25
CA GLY A 1096 -75.60 10.82 -13.41
C GLY A 1096 -75.57 10.32 -14.85
N VAL A 1097 -74.62 9.45 -15.14
CA VAL A 1097 -74.51 8.69 -16.39
C VAL A 1097 -75.09 7.29 -16.17
N THR A 1098 -75.80 6.76 -17.17
CA THR A 1098 -76.27 5.37 -17.18
C THR A 1098 -75.67 4.62 -18.36
N ILE A 1099 -74.89 3.59 -18.06
CA ILE A 1099 -74.15 2.77 -19.01
C ILE A 1099 -74.87 1.43 -19.11
N ARG A 1100 -75.34 1.04 -20.30
CA ARG A 1100 -75.89 -0.30 -20.54
C ARG A 1100 -74.83 -1.18 -21.17
N LEU A 1101 -74.74 -2.40 -20.68
CA LEU A 1101 -73.75 -3.39 -21.12
C LEU A 1101 -74.34 -4.33 -22.17
N ASP A 1102 -73.50 -4.94 -22.99
CA ASP A 1102 -73.90 -5.87 -24.05
C ASP A 1102 -74.07 -7.30 -23.49
N THR A 1103 -75.19 -7.52 -22.83
CA THR A 1103 -75.57 -8.81 -22.24
C THR A 1103 -76.91 -9.32 -22.79
N ASP A 1104 -77.27 -10.55 -22.45
CA ASP A 1104 -78.57 -11.16 -22.77
C ASP A 1104 -79.76 -10.49 -22.01
N GLY A 1105 -79.48 -9.57 -21.09
CA GLY A 1105 -80.41 -8.91 -20.16
C GLY A 1105 -80.59 -7.40 -20.33
N VAL A 1106 -81.01 -6.73 -19.24
CA VAL A 1106 -81.14 -5.26 -19.12
C VAL A 1106 -80.15 -4.76 -18.07
N ASP A 1107 -78.88 -5.11 -18.28
CA ASP A 1107 -77.82 -4.82 -17.33
C ASP A 1107 -77.31 -3.40 -17.53
N TYR A 1108 -77.17 -2.68 -16.42
CA TYR A 1108 -76.67 -1.32 -16.47
C TYR A 1108 -75.95 -0.90 -15.19
N ILE A 1109 -74.99 -0.01 -15.38
CA ILE A 1109 -74.31 0.74 -14.33
C ILE A 1109 -74.88 2.15 -14.32
N ARG A 1110 -75.16 2.68 -13.14
CA ARG A 1110 -75.57 4.07 -12.97
C ARG A 1110 -74.62 4.78 -12.03
N VAL A 1111 -73.83 5.67 -12.59
CA VAL A 1111 -72.89 6.52 -11.86
C VAL A 1111 -73.59 7.83 -11.50
N LEU A 1112 -73.62 8.17 -10.21
CA LEU A 1112 -74.15 9.45 -9.74
C LEU A 1112 -73.00 10.46 -9.60
N GLY A 1113 -73.32 11.76 -9.60
CA GLY A 1113 -72.31 12.82 -9.46
C GLY A 1113 -71.66 13.22 -10.79
N VAL A 1114 -71.48 12.27 -11.71
CA VAL A 1114 -70.90 12.50 -13.05
C VAL A 1114 -71.95 12.82 -14.10
N SER A 1115 -71.66 13.67 -15.08
CA SER A 1115 -72.60 14.05 -16.15
C SER A 1115 -72.18 13.69 -17.57
N ASP A 1116 -70.91 13.38 -17.79
CA ASP A 1116 -70.31 13.00 -19.07
C ASP A 1116 -69.69 11.60 -18.96
N ILE A 1117 -69.74 10.81 -20.03
CA ILE A 1117 -69.10 9.49 -20.04
C ILE A 1117 -67.58 9.60 -20.12
N ASP A 1118 -67.07 10.67 -20.73
CA ASP A 1118 -65.62 10.90 -20.87
C ASP A 1118 -64.95 11.18 -19.52
N ASP A 1119 -65.73 11.48 -18.48
CA ASP A 1119 -65.28 11.65 -17.09
C ASP A 1119 -65.22 10.32 -16.30
N ILE A 1120 -65.59 9.19 -16.91
CA ILE A 1120 -65.61 7.86 -16.28
C ILE A 1120 -64.51 7.01 -16.92
N ALA A 1121 -63.57 6.57 -16.09
CA ALA A 1121 -62.52 5.63 -16.46
C ALA A 1121 -62.98 4.17 -16.27
N PHE A 1122 -62.54 3.30 -17.18
CA PHE A 1122 -62.82 1.86 -17.15
C PHE A 1122 -61.50 1.08 -17.20
N LEU A 1123 -61.47 -0.09 -16.53
CA LEU A 1123 -60.38 -1.07 -16.63
C LEU A 1123 -60.53 -1.98 -17.87
#